data_AF-W4FKJ2-F1
#
_entry.id   AF-W4FKJ2-F1
#
_cell.length_a   1.000
_cell.length_b   1.000
_cell.length_c   1.000
_cell.angle_alpha   90.00
_cell.angle_beta   90.00
_cell.angle_gamma   90.00
#
_symmetry.space_group_name_H-M   'P 1'
#
loop_
_entity.id
_entity.type
_entity.pdbx_description
1 polymer ?
#
loop_
_entity_poly.entity_id
_entity_poly.type
_entity_poly.pdbx_seq_one_letter_code
_entity_poly.pdbx_strand_id
1 'polypeptide(L)'
;MSAPSDVVPDDAPGTSLASLRAVIDAKLRDEGIYSQLRSLLHEHATANLVHHDGGTPDLTTPDHDDNDRLLHTLLESDVVQQLIASIQPPPLSSPPSVTKQFTAQEATAVPSWSHQGSARSQPVVVHVRVLGGRAFVDNLVDIAPPACSTPSESAKLMHRTCLRFDVAFQNQRFQSQLVDCVVDPPFDETMAFSLQPPPSIGHSVAMSKWESLCAIQESIHWTITKHVQTSPPASSTALWTDVSVELVAAAALDWRQWLTSPHPVVHIPLTLQGPMKVPVGVLNLRVDIPAVHKTTATTHDAKLYLQKETISTHGTQSHLYQYCKHWWADYLRDHRNATSTTSIVPSSSSSSSSSLATDKLSFSHWIRLFVEDDTQRYKLVCTYVTPLRSLHLSTPSEAARFVSLLPFVRASHVGSGRDATWQSLAAFLALGHGDCEEHAILLASLLLGFGLEAYVCMGTIRRSTAITSSSHDSVRHVWVATMLTSGVVLWEAVTGECVAASAAMYDRVDCVFNHQSFYANCQDRIEFALVDWTVENPQLWKALDPALIAQVGPRQPSVALRPPVTMTDDAATDRALRHWLQATRAAHGLHTTRWHPDLSHYIRMALTSYEVERVFGSANVDNVYFQNSVQGAVPQGHTFKGFPVSGTSLDDVQRKLVADVVGREVVLFPKATHAQFGVAVKSVPYPEGICVIWAMVAVVYKTS
;
A
#
# COMPACT_ATOMS: atom_id res chain seq x y z
N MET A 1 17.97 -61.39 34.03
CA MET A 1 17.75 -59.93 33.97
C MET A 1 18.60 -59.38 32.83
N SER A 2 17.98 -59.03 31.70
CA SER A 2 18.49 -58.12 30.66
C SER A 2 17.34 -57.91 29.66
N ALA A 3 17.00 -56.67 29.37
CA ALA A 3 16.01 -56.28 28.37
C ALA A 3 16.66 -56.10 26.98
N PRO A 4 15.86 -56.13 25.90
CA PRO A 4 16.22 -55.38 24.70
C PRO A 4 15.12 -54.41 24.22
N SER A 5 15.65 -53.28 23.75
CA SER A 5 15.17 -52.22 22.85
C SER A 5 14.07 -52.52 21.83
N ASP A 6 13.09 -51.62 21.75
CA ASP A 6 12.17 -51.44 20.62
C ASP A 6 12.65 -50.30 19.70
N VAL A 7 12.69 -50.60 18.40
CA VAL A 7 13.06 -49.71 17.29
C VAL A 7 11.77 -49.20 16.63
N VAL A 8 11.64 -47.88 16.52
CA VAL A 8 10.60 -47.18 15.76
C VAL A 8 11.01 -47.15 14.27
N PRO A 9 10.13 -47.48 13.30
CA PRO A 9 10.48 -47.41 11.89
C PRO A 9 10.34 -45.98 11.33
N ASP A 10 11.32 -45.62 10.48
CA ASP A 10 11.43 -44.42 9.66
C ASP A 10 10.23 -44.24 8.70
N ASP A 11 9.64 -43.05 8.67
CA ASP A 11 8.61 -42.64 7.72
C ASP A 11 9.27 -41.97 6.49
N ALA A 12 9.31 -42.69 5.37
CA ALA A 12 9.84 -42.20 4.10
C ALA A 12 8.77 -41.39 3.31
N PRO A 13 9.12 -40.28 2.64
CA PRO A 13 8.17 -39.36 1.98
C PRO A 13 7.41 -39.92 0.75
N GLY A 14 7.57 -41.20 0.40
CA GLY A 14 6.94 -41.83 -0.76
C GLY A 14 5.60 -42.56 -0.48
N THR A 15 5.28 -42.84 0.78
CA THR A 15 4.09 -43.64 1.16
C THR A 15 2.78 -42.85 1.10
N SER A 16 2.81 -41.55 1.38
CA SER A 16 1.64 -40.66 1.36
C SER A 16 1.07 -40.45 -0.06
N LEU A 17 1.93 -40.25 -1.06
CA LEU A 17 1.52 -39.99 -2.45
C LEU A 17 0.91 -41.23 -3.12
N ALA A 18 1.47 -42.41 -2.84
CA ALA A 18 0.94 -43.68 -3.33
C ALA A 18 -0.41 -44.02 -2.68
N SER A 19 -0.56 -43.73 -1.39
CA SER A 19 -1.82 -43.88 -0.66
C SER A 19 -2.89 -42.93 -1.20
N LEU A 20 -2.56 -41.65 -1.41
CA LEU A 20 -3.46 -40.66 -1.99
C LEU A 20 -3.91 -41.06 -3.40
N ARG A 21 -2.98 -41.53 -4.24
CA ARG A 21 -3.29 -42.01 -5.59
C ARG A 21 -4.20 -43.23 -5.56
N ALA A 22 -3.98 -44.17 -4.64
CA ALA A 22 -4.86 -45.33 -4.47
C ALA A 22 -6.27 -44.93 -4.01
N VAL A 23 -6.40 -43.92 -3.14
CA VAL A 23 -7.70 -43.38 -2.70
C VAL A 23 -8.42 -42.68 -3.86
N ILE A 24 -7.70 -41.87 -4.64
CA ILE A 24 -8.24 -41.22 -5.86
C ILE A 24 -8.72 -42.29 -6.85
N ASP A 25 -7.89 -43.29 -7.14
CA ASP A 25 -8.21 -44.36 -8.09
C ASP A 25 -9.35 -45.27 -7.62
N ALA A 26 -9.52 -45.44 -6.31
CA ALA A 26 -10.66 -46.15 -5.73
C ALA A 26 -11.95 -45.32 -5.86
N LYS A 27 -11.90 -44.02 -5.54
CA LYS A 27 -13.06 -43.12 -5.61
C LYS A 27 -13.51 -42.82 -7.04
N LEU A 28 -12.59 -42.73 -7.99
CA LEU A 28 -12.91 -42.63 -9.42
C LEU A 28 -13.65 -43.87 -9.94
N ARG A 29 -13.47 -45.03 -9.31
CA ARG A 29 -14.09 -46.31 -9.70
C ARG A 29 -15.42 -46.61 -9.00
N ASP A 30 -15.61 -46.18 -7.76
CA ASP A 30 -16.78 -46.53 -6.94
C ASP A 30 -18.06 -45.72 -7.29
N GLU A 31 -17.91 -44.47 -7.75
CA GLU A 31 -19.02 -43.50 -7.79
C GLU A 31 -19.55 -43.19 -9.21
N GLY A 32 -19.15 -43.93 -10.24
CA GLY A 32 -19.52 -43.61 -11.64
C GLY A 32 -18.94 -42.28 -12.16
N ILE A 33 -18.12 -41.60 -11.35
CA ILE A 33 -17.45 -40.33 -11.64
C ILE A 33 -16.66 -40.38 -12.94
N TYR A 34 -15.94 -41.49 -13.19
CA TYR A 34 -15.20 -41.66 -14.44
C TYR A 34 -16.10 -41.63 -15.69
N SER A 35 -17.33 -42.16 -15.59
CA SER A 35 -18.31 -42.13 -16.69
C SER A 35 -18.90 -40.72 -16.88
N GLN A 36 -19.11 -39.98 -15.79
CA GLN A 36 -19.61 -38.60 -15.83
C GLN A 36 -18.56 -37.63 -16.39
N LEU A 37 -17.30 -37.75 -15.97
CA LEU A 37 -16.17 -36.98 -16.53
C LEU A 37 -15.99 -37.28 -18.02
N ARG A 38 -16.12 -38.54 -18.42
CA ARG A 38 -16.08 -38.95 -19.83
C ARG A 38 -17.26 -38.39 -20.62
N SER A 39 -18.45 -38.30 -20.03
CA SER A 39 -19.63 -37.70 -20.65
C SER A 39 -19.47 -36.18 -20.83
N LEU A 40 -18.94 -35.47 -19.83
CA LEU A 40 -18.65 -34.03 -19.90
C LEU A 40 -17.59 -33.72 -20.96
N LEU A 41 -16.52 -34.53 -21.03
CA LEU A 41 -15.51 -34.46 -22.08
C LEU A 41 -16.13 -34.71 -23.47
N HIS A 42 -17.08 -35.65 -23.58
CA HIS A 42 -17.74 -35.95 -24.84
C HIS A 42 -18.72 -34.84 -25.26
N GLU A 43 -19.51 -34.29 -24.34
CA GLU A 43 -20.39 -33.14 -24.58
C GLU A 43 -19.60 -31.93 -25.09
N HIS A 44 -18.46 -31.62 -24.46
CA HIS A 44 -17.58 -30.52 -24.87
C HIS A 44 -16.96 -30.76 -26.26
N ALA A 45 -16.51 -31.99 -26.54
CA ALA A 45 -16.02 -32.37 -27.87
C ALA A 45 -17.12 -32.29 -28.95
N THR A 46 -18.37 -32.63 -28.61
CA THR A 46 -19.51 -32.51 -29.54
C THR A 46 -19.98 -31.07 -29.72
N ALA A 47 -19.89 -30.21 -28.71
CA ALA A 47 -20.21 -28.79 -28.82
C ALA A 47 -19.25 -28.05 -29.76
N ASN A 48 -17.97 -28.42 -29.75
CA ASN A 48 -16.97 -27.88 -30.69
C ASN A 48 -17.15 -28.36 -32.14
N LEU A 49 -17.81 -29.51 -32.35
CA LEU A 49 -18.14 -30.01 -33.70
C LEU A 49 -19.33 -29.27 -34.34
N VAL A 50 -20.17 -28.59 -33.55
CA VAL A 50 -21.33 -27.84 -34.06
C VAL A 50 -20.95 -26.41 -34.49
N HIS A 51 -19.79 -25.90 -34.06
CA HIS A 51 -19.32 -24.55 -34.41
C HIS A 51 -18.38 -24.47 -35.63
N HIS A 52 -18.01 -25.61 -36.23
CA HIS A 52 -17.24 -25.65 -37.48
C HIS A 52 -18.10 -26.16 -38.64
N ASP A 53 -19.03 -25.32 -39.12
CA ASP A 53 -19.56 -25.46 -40.47
C ASP A 53 -18.93 -24.38 -41.37
N GLY A 54 -18.09 -24.82 -42.31
CA GLY A 54 -17.48 -23.96 -43.33
C GLY A 54 -15.95 -23.79 -43.28
N GLY A 55 -15.18 -24.88 -43.29
CA GLY A 55 -13.74 -24.82 -43.55
C GLY A 55 -13.06 -26.19 -43.43
N THR A 56 -12.30 -26.58 -44.44
CA THR A 56 -11.51 -27.83 -44.48
C THR A 56 -10.64 -28.02 -43.23
N PRO A 57 -10.56 -29.23 -42.64
CA PRO A 57 -9.84 -29.45 -41.40
C PRO A 57 -8.33 -29.50 -41.67
N ASP A 58 -7.57 -28.59 -41.08
CA ASP A 58 -6.12 -28.69 -41.03
C ASP A 58 -5.73 -29.50 -39.79
N LEU A 59 -5.13 -30.67 -40.01
CA LEU A 59 -4.85 -31.69 -39.01
C LEU A 59 -3.44 -31.52 -38.43
N THR A 60 -3.09 -30.33 -37.93
CA THR A 60 -1.86 -30.17 -37.14
C THR A 60 -2.00 -29.04 -36.12
N THR A 61 -1.73 -29.39 -34.85
CA THR A 61 -1.64 -28.60 -33.61
C THR A 61 -2.96 -28.35 -32.84
N PRO A 62 -3.15 -28.94 -31.64
CA PRO A 62 -4.25 -28.59 -30.75
C PRO A 62 -4.01 -27.19 -30.15
N ASP A 63 -4.99 -26.30 -30.27
CA ASP A 63 -4.96 -24.96 -29.67
C ASP A 63 -4.85 -25.08 -28.14
N HIS A 64 -3.81 -24.47 -27.56
CA HIS A 64 -3.52 -24.51 -26.12
C HIS A 64 -4.64 -23.87 -25.29
N ASP A 65 -5.27 -22.81 -25.83
CA ASP A 65 -6.35 -22.07 -25.18
C ASP A 65 -7.63 -22.91 -25.00
N ASP A 66 -7.92 -23.84 -25.91
CA ASP A 66 -9.12 -24.70 -25.81
C ASP A 66 -8.94 -25.79 -24.75
N ASN A 67 -7.72 -26.33 -24.62
CA ASN A 67 -7.41 -27.28 -23.55
C ASN A 67 -7.43 -26.63 -22.16
N ASP A 68 -6.97 -25.38 -22.03
CA ASP A 68 -7.01 -24.65 -20.76
C ASP A 68 -8.45 -24.27 -20.37
N ARG A 69 -9.30 -23.92 -21.34
CA ARG A 69 -10.75 -23.70 -21.11
C ARG A 69 -11.49 -24.98 -20.73
N LEU A 70 -11.17 -26.10 -21.39
CA LEU A 70 -11.68 -27.42 -21.04
C LEU A 70 -11.27 -27.80 -19.61
N LEU A 71 -9.99 -27.58 -19.25
CA LEU A 71 -9.47 -27.88 -17.92
C LEU A 71 -10.15 -27.02 -16.85
N HIS A 72 -10.37 -25.73 -17.12
CA HIS A 72 -11.09 -24.83 -16.21
C HIS A 72 -12.54 -25.29 -16.02
N THR A 73 -13.23 -25.64 -17.11
CA THR A 73 -14.61 -26.14 -17.07
C THR A 73 -14.73 -27.46 -16.31
N LEU A 74 -13.75 -28.36 -16.47
CA LEU A 74 -13.70 -29.62 -15.73
C LEU A 74 -13.40 -29.41 -14.25
N LEU A 75 -12.49 -28.50 -13.90
CA LEU A 75 -12.18 -28.17 -12.51
C LEU A 75 -13.36 -27.52 -11.79
N GLU A 76 -14.18 -26.73 -12.49
CA GLU A 76 -15.42 -26.13 -11.97
C GLU A 76 -16.61 -27.11 -11.92
N SER A 77 -16.50 -28.29 -12.51
CA SER A 77 -17.57 -29.29 -12.52
C SER A 77 -17.86 -29.83 -11.13
N ASP A 78 -19.15 -29.96 -10.81
CA ASP A 78 -19.66 -30.54 -9.54
C ASP A 78 -19.03 -31.90 -9.23
N VAL A 79 -18.74 -32.70 -10.27
CA VAL A 79 -18.16 -34.04 -10.14
C VAL A 79 -16.72 -33.97 -9.61
N VAL A 80 -15.92 -33.01 -10.09
CA VAL A 80 -14.52 -32.81 -9.67
C VAL A 80 -14.48 -32.15 -8.29
N GLN A 81 -15.35 -31.19 -8.01
CA GLN A 81 -15.47 -30.56 -6.71
C GLN A 81 -15.87 -31.56 -5.61
N GLN A 82 -16.77 -32.50 -5.90
CA GLN A 82 -17.12 -33.60 -4.99
C GLN A 82 -15.97 -34.58 -4.76
N LEU A 83 -15.23 -34.94 -5.81
CA LEU A 83 -14.07 -35.81 -5.70
C LEU A 83 -13.02 -35.18 -4.77
N ILE A 84 -12.68 -33.90 -4.98
CA ILE A 84 -11.73 -33.13 -4.16
C ILE A 84 -12.19 -33.05 -2.70
N ALA A 85 -13.48 -32.78 -2.48
CA ALA A 85 -14.06 -32.73 -1.13
C ALA A 85 -14.04 -34.09 -0.40
N SER A 86 -14.16 -35.21 -1.14
CA SER A 86 -14.15 -36.56 -0.57
C SER A 86 -12.77 -37.06 -0.14
N ILE A 87 -11.70 -36.45 -0.66
CA ILE A 87 -10.30 -36.84 -0.41
C ILE A 87 -9.70 -36.10 0.80
N GLN A 88 -10.34 -35.03 1.31
CA GLN A 88 -9.86 -34.26 2.46
C GLN A 88 -10.66 -34.54 3.75
N PRO A 89 -10.02 -34.43 4.94
CA PRO A 89 -10.66 -34.73 6.23
C PRO A 89 -11.87 -33.80 6.53
N PRO A 90 -12.78 -34.22 7.44
CA PRO A 90 -14.12 -33.64 7.66
C PRO A 90 -14.10 -32.16 8.13
N PRO A 91 -15.25 -31.46 8.13
CA PRO A 91 -15.34 -30.04 8.47
C PRO A 91 -14.82 -29.72 9.89
N LEU A 92 -14.26 -28.52 10.05
CA LEU A 92 -13.77 -27.98 11.32
C LEU A 92 -14.91 -27.85 12.35
N SER A 93 -15.05 -28.85 13.21
CA SER A 93 -15.71 -28.74 14.52
C SER A 93 -14.68 -28.90 15.64
N SER A 94 -13.62 -28.09 15.59
CA SER A 94 -12.75 -27.85 16.74
C SER A 94 -12.24 -26.41 16.67
N PRO A 95 -12.29 -25.64 17.77
CA PRO A 95 -11.79 -24.27 17.74
C PRO A 95 -10.27 -24.31 17.51
N PRO A 96 -9.72 -23.63 16.49
CA PRO A 96 -8.29 -23.50 16.40
C PRO A 96 -7.80 -22.67 17.59
N SER A 97 -6.74 -23.15 18.22
CA SER A 97 -5.95 -22.33 19.13
C SER A 97 -5.35 -21.19 18.32
N VAL A 98 -5.57 -19.96 18.79
CA VAL A 98 -5.12 -18.68 18.21
C VAL A 98 -5.86 -18.24 16.95
N THR A 99 -7.13 -17.85 17.11
CA THR A 99 -7.70 -16.75 16.30
C THR A 99 -6.85 -15.51 16.58
N LYS A 100 -5.90 -15.16 15.70
CA LYS A 100 -5.16 -13.91 15.82
C LYS A 100 -6.16 -12.75 15.75
N GLN A 101 -6.14 -11.89 16.77
CA GLN A 101 -7.04 -10.74 16.86
C GLN A 101 -6.86 -9.83 15.62
N PHE A 102 -7.98 -9.54 14.96
CA PHE A 102 -8.06 -8.59 13.86
C PHE A 102 -7.86 -7.17 14.36
N THR A 103 -7.20 -6.34 13.56
CA THR A 103 -7.35 -4.89 13.65
C THR A 103 -8.65 -4.51 12.93
N ALA A 104 -9.80 -4.85 13.52
CA ALA A 104 -11.07 -4.28 13.11
C ALA A 104 -11.19 -2.91 13.78
N GLN A 105 -11.27 -1.83 12.99
CA GLN A 105 -11.78 -0.58 13.54
C GLN A 105 -13.24 -0.82 13.93
N GLU A 106 -13.57 -0.71 15.21
CA GLU A 106 -14.96 -0.50 15.61
C GLU A 106 -15.44 0.72 14.83
N ALA A 107 -16.32 0.48 13.86
CA ALA A 107 -17.02 1.54 13.17
C ALA A 107 -17.62 2.44 14.24
N THR A 108 -17.30 3.74 14.13
CA THR A 108 -17.80 4.84 14.96
C THR A 108 -19.09 4.48 15.66
N ALA A 109 -19.06 4.54 17.00
CA ALA A 109 -20.25 4.64 17.82
C ALA A 109 -21.23 5.64 17.17
N VAL A 110 -22.25 5.09 16.52
CA VAL A 110 -23.49 5.80 16.27
C VAL A 110 -23.99 6.23 17.65
N PRO A 111 -24.42 7.49 17.86
CA PRO A 111 -24.99 7.87 19.14
C PRO A 111 -26.05 6.83 19.51
N SER A 112 -25.99 6.31 20.73
CA SER A 112 -26.89 5.28 21.21
C SER A 112 -28.33 5.78 21.14
N TRP A 113 -29.04 5.45 20.07
CA TRP A 113 -30.49 5.48 20.08
C TRP A 113 -30.93 4.17 20.70
N SER A 114 -31.20 4.24 22.01
CA SER A 114 -31.93 3.23 22.74
C SER A 114 -33.34 3.11 22.15
N HIS A 115 -33.51 2.26 21.13
CA HIS A 115 -34.78 1.63 20.86
C HIS A 115 -34.73 0.19 21.37
N GLN A 116 -35.53 -0.03 22.40
CA GLN A 116 -35.83 -1.35 22.96
C GLN A 116 -36.30 -2.30 21.87
N GLY A 117 -35.75 -3.53 21.87
CA GLY A 117 -36.38 -4.71 21.29
C GLY A 117 -36.03 -5.04 19.84
N SER A 118 -34.84 -5.60 19.60
CA SER A 118 -34.65 -6.62 18.56
C SER A 118 -33.41 -7.46 18.87
N ALA A 119 -33.51 -8.79 18.74
CA ALA A 119 -32.42 -9.73 19.00
C ALA A 119 -31.21 -9.38 18.13
N ARG A 120 -30.01 -9.27 18.73
CA ARG A 120 -28.75 -9.06 18.00
C ARG A 120 -28.55 -10.21 17.01
N SER A 121 -28.82 -9.98 15.73
CA SER A 121 -28.39 -10.88 14.65
C SER A 121 -26.87 -10.98 14.73
N GLN A 122 -26.34 -12.20 14.78
CA GLN A 122 -24.89 -12.40 14.68
C GLN A 122 -24.36 -11.81 13.36
N PRO A 123 -23.17 -11.20 13.36
CA PRO A 123 -22.55 -10.71 12.13
C PRO A 123 -22.30 -11.88 11.18
N VAL A 124 -22.55 -11.68 9.89
CA VAL A 124 -22.19 -12.67 8.86
C VAL A 124 -20.70 -12.56 8.61
N VAL A 125 -19.99 -13.68 8.69
CA VAL A 125 -18.53 -13.72 8.55
C VAL A 125 -18.15 -14.61 7.38
N VAL A 126 -17.30 -14.11 6.48
CA VAL A 126 -16.67 -14.92 5.44
C VAL A 126 -15.34 -15.46 5.96
N HIS A 127 -15.19 -16.78 5.94
CA HIS A 127 -13.95 -17.46 6.27
C HIS A 127 -13.17 -17.75 4.99
N VAL A 128 -11.87 -17.47 5.03
CA VAL A 128 -10.95 -17.73 3.93
C VAL A 128 -9.74 -18.46 4.50
N ARG A 129 -9.45 -19.65 3.98
CA ARG A 129 -8.23 -20.40 4.30
C ARG A 129 -7.34 -20.46 3.06
N VAL A 130 -6.07 -20.12 3.22
CA VAL A 130 -5.04 -20.33 2.20
C VAL A 130 -4.48 -21.72 2.41
N LEU A 131 -4.52 -22.57 1.37
CA LEU A 131 -4.08 -23.97 1.41
C LEU A 131 -2.66 -24.18 0.87
N GLY A 132 -2.04 -23.13 0.34
CA GLY A 132 -0.69 -23.14 -0.22
C GLY A 132 -0.60 -22.35 -1.53
N GLY A 133 0.62 -21.91 -1.84
CA GLY A 133 0.97 -21.35 -3.14
C GLY A 133 1.50 -22.43 -4.09
N ARG A 134 1.34 -22.21 -5.40
CA ARG A 134 1.92 -23.04 -6.44
C ARG A 134 2.56 -22.19 -7.53
N ALA A 135 3.62 -22.72 -8.13
CA ALA A 135 4.27 -22.19 -9.33
C ALA A 135 4.91 -20.79 -9.20
N PHE A 136 5.48 -20.44 -8.04
CA PHE A 136 6.22 -19.19 -7.78
C PHE A 136 7.66 -19.21 -8.34
N VAL A 137 7.85 -19.63 -9.59
CA VAL A 137 9.17 -19.95 -10.17
C VAL A 137 10.06 -18.71 -10.32
N ASP A 138 9.53 -17.62 -10.86
CA ASP A 138 10.32 -16.42 -11.21
C ASP A 138 10.82 -15.65 -9.99
N ASN A 139 10.24 -15.90 -8.81
CA ASN A 139 10.58 -15.18 -7.58
C ASN A 139 11.79 -15.76 -6.84
N LEU A 140 12.31 -16.91 -7.28
CA LEU A 140 13.43 -17.62 -6.66
C LEU A 140 14.81 -17.01 -6.98
N VAL A 141 14.88 -16.08 -7.94
CA VAL A 141 16.13 -15.41 -8.27
C VAL A 141 16.46 -14.44 -7.13
N ASP A 142 17.52 -14.75 -6.39
CA ASP A 142 18.10 -13.84 -5.41
C ASP A 142 18.73 -12.66 -6.17
N ILE A 143 18.15 -11.47 -6.01
CA ILE A 143 18.84 -10.24 -6.41
C ILE A 143 19.97 -10.09 -5.40
N ALA A 144 21.22 -10.19 -5.88
CA ALA A 144 22.38 -9.93 -5.04
C ALA A 144 22.19 -8.57 -4.35
N PRO A 145 22.41 -8.46 -3.03
CA PRO A 145 22.16 -7.21 -2.31
C PRO A 145 22.93 -6.06 -2.96
N PRO A 146 22.35 -4.85 -3.04
CA PRO A 146 23.00 -3.70 -3.66
C PRO A 146 24.39 -3.52 -3.05
N ALA A 147 25.41 -3.42 -3.91
CA ALA A 147 26.81 -3.41 -3.52
C ALA A 147 27.08 -2.29 -2.50
N CYS A 148 27.12 -2.65 -1.21
CA CYS A 148 27.59 -1.75 -0.19
C CYS A 148 29.10 -1.58 -0.38
N SER A 149 29.57 -0.34 -0.41
CA SER A 149 30.96 0.03 -0.62
C SER A 149 31.83 -0.38 0.57
N THR A 150 32.13 -1.66 0.71
CA THR A 150 33.35 -2.25 1.33
C THR A 150 33.20 -3.79 1.34
N PRO A 151 34.11 -4.57 0.73
CA PRO A 151 33.97 -6.03 0.60
C PRO A 151 34.09 -6.86 1.90
N SER A 152 34.17 -6.25 3.08
CA SER A 152 34.57 -6.95 4.32
C SER A 152 33.45 -7.17 5.36
N GLU A 153 32.32 -6.48 5.26
CA GLU A 153 31.22 -6.58 6.26
C GLU A 153 30.04 -7.43 5.81
N SER A 154 29.67 -7.41 4.52
CA SER A 154 28.54 -8.18 3.97
C SER A 154 28.75 -9.70 4.04
N ALA A 155 30.00 -10.17 4.00
CA ALA A 155 30.34 -11.60 4.03
C ALA A 155 30.03 -12.30 5.38
N LYS A 156 29.60 -11.56 6.41
CA LYS A 156 29.31 -12.11 7.74
C LYS A 156 27.81 -12.17 8.07
N LEU A 157 26.93 -11.57 7.27
CA LEU A 157 25.49 -11.58 7.54
C LEU A 157 24.82 -12.82 6.94
N MET A 158 23.88 -13.40 7.68
CA MET A 158 22.96 -14.40 7.13
C MET A 158 21.91 -13.69 6.27
N HIS A 159 21.49 -14.32 5.18
CA HIS A 159 20.48 -13.80 4.27
C HIS A 159 19.37 -14.83 4.10
N ARG A 160 18.13 -14.36 4.00
CA ARG A 160 16.99 -15.18 3.59
C ARG A 160 16.01 -14.38 2.75
N THR A 161 15.33 -15.09 1.87
CA THR A 161 14.29 -14.53 1.01
C THR A 161 12.97 -15.17 1.42
N CYS A 162 12.01 -14.35 1.83
CA CYS A 162 10.71 -14.79 2.32
C CYS A 162 9.57 -14.18 1.51
N LEU A 163 8.42 -14.85 1.50
CA LEU A 163 7.17 -14.35 0.96
C LEU A 163 6.17 -14.09 2.09
N ARG A 164 5.32 -13.11 1.87
CA ARG A 164 4.17 -12.78 2.71
C ARG A 164 3.02 -12.38 1.80
N PHE A 165 1.80 -12.67 2.22
CA PHE A 165 0.61 -12.02 1.70
C PHE A 165 -0.07 -11.15 2.77
N ASP A 166 -0.61 -10.04 2.31
CA ASP A 166 -1.45 -9.11 3.04
C ASP A 166 -2.83 -9.06 2.36
N VAL A 167 -3.89 -9.02 3.16
CA VAL A 167 -5.27 -9.00 2.69
C VAL A 167 -5.98 -7.77 3.25
N ALA A 168 -6.68 -7.04 2.39
CA ALA A 168 -7.53 -5.90 2.76
C ALA A 168 -8.95 -6.10 2.23
N PHE A 169 -9.93 -5.91 3.11
CA PHE A 169 -11.35 -6.05 2.76
C PHE A 169 -12.24 -5.34 3.78
N GLN A 170 -13.10 -4.42 3.33
CA GLN A 170 -14.08 -3.71 4.17
C GLN A 170 -13.46 -3.12 5.45
N ASN A 171 -12.35 -2.39 5.31
CA ASN A 171 -11.65 -1.76 6.43
C ASN A 171 -11.10 -2.76 7.48
N GLN A 172 -10.93 -4.02 7.08
CA GLN A 172 -10.24 -5.05 7.85
C GLN A 172 -8.98 -5.45 7.10
N ARG A 173 -7.90 -5.69 7.84
CA ARG A 173 -6.63 -6.18 7.28
C ARG A 173 -6.19 -7.45 7.97
N PHE A 174 -5.55 -8.31 7.21
CA PHE A 174 -4.85 -9.49 7.69
C PHE A 174 -3.44 -9.52 7.10
N GLN A 175 -2.45 -9.87 7.92
CA GLN A 175 -1.07 -10.05 7.50
C GLN A 175 -0.62 -11.46 7.86
N SER A 176 -0.13 -12.20 6.88
CA SER A 176 0.38 -13.55 7.08
C SER A 176 1.78 -13.56 7.69
N GLN A 177 2.15 -14.73 8.23
CA GLN A 177 3.54 -15.00 8.60
C GLN A 177 4.43 -15.05 7.35
N LEU A 178 5.70 -14.74 7.56
CA LEU A 178 6.71 -14.93 6.53
C LEU A 178 6.94 -16.42 6.33
N VAL A 179 6.89 -16.85 5.07
CA VAL A 179 7.25 -18.21 4.64
C VAL A 179 8.45 -18.15 3.71
N ASP A 180 9.18 -19.25 3.56
CA ASP A 180 10.32 -19.29 2.65
C ASP A 180 9.89 -19.08 1.20
N CYS A 181 10.69 -18.33 0.44
CA CYS A 181 10.47 -18.14 -0.99
C CYS A 181 10.87 -19.41 -1.76
N VAL A 182 9.89 -20.26 -2.05
CA VAL A 182 10.03 -21.53 -2.78
C VAL A 182 8.98 -21.63 -3.89
N VAL A 183 9.11 -22.58 -4.83
CA VAL A 183 8.16 -22.76 -5.95
C VAL A 183 6.73 -22.95 -5.45
N ASP A 184 6.55 -23.71 -4.38
CA ASP A 184 5.26 -23.98 -3.75
C ASP A 184 5.28 -23.45 -2.30
N PRO A 185 5.09 -22.12 -2.09
CA PRO A 185 5.18 -21.53 -0.76
C PRO A 185 4.18 -22.17 0.21
N PRO A 186 4.63 -22.60 1.40
CA PRO A 186 3.81 -23.36 2.35
C PRO A 186 2.90 -22.44 3.17
N PHE A 187 2.07 -21.64 2.49
CA PHE A 187 1.03 -20.85 3.15
C PHE A 187 -0.06 -21.76 3.74
N ASP A 188 -0.27 -21.70 5.05
CA ASP A 188 -1.43 -22.30 5.73
C ASP A 188 -1.92 -21.36 6.83
N GLU A 189 -2.71 -20.38 6.43
CA GLU A 189 -3.28 -19.38 7.32
C GLU A 189 -4.79 -19.28 7.07
N THR A 190 -5.55 -19.11 8.15
CA THR A 190 -7.00 -18.94 8.11
C THR A 190 -7.36 -17.55 8.61
N MET A 191 -8.22 -16.86 7.87
CA MET A 191 -8.71 -15.53 8.19
C MET A 191 -10.23 -15.49 8.07
N ALA A 192 -10.84 -14.47 8.67
CA ALA A 192 -12.27 -14.32 8.76
C ALA A 192 -12.61 -12.83 8.71
N PHE A 193 -13.54 -12.43 7.85
CA PHE A 193 -13.94 -11.04 7.70
C PHE A 193 -15.41 -10.86 8.03
N SER A 194 -15.71 -9.91 8.91
CA SER A 194 -17.10 -9.53 9.17
C SER A 194 -17.64 -8.79 7.95
N LEU A 195 -18.71 -9.30 7.35
CA LEU A 195 -19.38 -8.68 6.22
C LEU A 195 -20.23 -7.51 6.70
N GLN A 196 -19.98 -6.34 6.13
CA GLN A 196 -20.73 -5.12 6.38
C GLN A 196 -21.51 -4.74 5.12
N PRO A 197 -22.82 -5.09 5.02
CA PRO A 197 -23.65 -4.66 3.91
C PRO A 197 -23.72 -3.13 3.85
N PRO A 198 -23.85 -2.55 2.65
CA PRO A 198 -24.06 -1.12 2.53
C PRO A 198 -25.32 -0.68 3.29
N PRO A 199 -25.33 0.52 3.91
CA PRO A 199 -26.50 1.02 4.61
C PRO A 199 -27.68 1.11 3.65
N SER A 200 -28.84 0.54 4.02
CA SER A 200 -30.05 0.54 3.19
C SER A 200 -30.51 1.97 2.94
N ILE A 201 -30.39 2.45 1.70
CA ILE A 201 -30.83 3.78 1.29
C ILE A 201 -32.36 3.77 1.19
N GLY A 202 -33.04 4.31 2.21
CA GLY A 202 -34.37 4.95 2.11
C GLY A 202 -35.58 4.16 1.57
N HIS A 203 -35.42 2.94 1.04
CA HIS A 203 -36.51 2.15 0.48
C HIS A 203 -36.90 1.03 1.44
N SER A 204 -38.19 1.05 1.81
CA SER A 204 -38.89 0.17 2.76
C SER A 204 -38.96 -1.32 2.35
N VAL A 205 -38.07 -1.83 1.51
CA VAL A 205 -38.04 -3.24 1.12
C VAL A 205 -36.94 -3.91 1.91
N ALA A 206 -37.32 -4.76 2.87
CA ALA A 206 -36.38 -5.64 3.55
C ALA A 206 -35.75 -6.56 2.49
N MET A 207 -34.48 -6.30 2.14
CA MET A 207 -33.72 -7.18 1.26
C MET A 207 -33.57 -8.54 1.92
N SER A 208 -33.64 -9.60 1.12
CA SER A 208 -33.28 -10.92 1.59
C SER A 208 -31.79 -10.98 1.95
N LYS A 209 -31.41 -12.00 2.73
CA LYS A 209 -30.02 -12.16 3.20
C LYS A 209 -29.03 -12.27 2.04
N TRP A 210 -29.37 -12.99 0.96
CA TRP A 210 -28.47 -13.17 -0.18
C TRP A 210 -28.33 -11.90 -1.04
N GLU A 211 -29.41 -11.12 -1.21
CA GLU A 211 -29.37 -9.82 -1.90
C GLU A 211 -28.49 -8.82 -1.16
N SER A 212 -28.61 -8.79 0.17
CA SER A 212 -27.77 -7.94 1.03
C SER A 212 -26.28 -8.28 0.92
N LEU A 213 -25.95 -9.56 0.69
CA LEU A 213 -24.58 -10.01 0.46
C LEU A 213 -24.09 -9.68 -0.95
N CYS A 214 -24.94 -9.82 -1.97
CA CYS A 214 -24.58 -9.43 -3.35
C CYS A 214 -24.32 -7.93 -3.47
N ALA A 215 -25.02 -7.10 -2.68
CA ALA A 215 -24.86 -5.66 -2.64
C ALA A 215 -23.48 -5.19 -2.13
N ILE A 216 -22.69 -6.07 -1.51
CA ILE A 216 -21.31 -5.78 -1.12
C ILE A 216 -20.42 -5.89 -2.37
N GLN A 217 -20.15 -4.76 -3.02
CA GLN A 217 -19.37 -4.73 -4.26
C GLN A 217 -17.85 -4.84 -4.05
N GLU A 218 -17.35 -4.61 -2.84
CA GLU A 218 -15.93 -4.67 -2.55
C GLU A 218 -15.40 -6.11 -2.71
N SER A 219 -14.24 -6.24 -3.37
CA SER A 219 -13.52 -7.51 -3.51
C SER A 219 -12.50 -7.68 -2.39
N ILE A 220 -12.09 -8.91 -2.10
CA ILE A 220 -11.00 -9.16 -1.17
C ILE A 220 -9.69 -8.89 -1.91
N HIS A 221 -8.95 -7.86 -1.49
CA HIS A 221 -7.70 -7.47 -2.12
C HIS A 221 -6.51 -8.19 -1.48
N TRP A 222 -5.65 -8.75 -2.33
CA TRP A 222 -4.47 -9.52 -1.96
C TRP A 222 -3.23 -8.79 -2.46
N THR A 223 -2.25 -8.61 -1.60
CA THR A 223 -0.91 -8.11 -1.95
C THR A 223 0.10 -9.16 -1.51
N ILE A 224 0.97 -9.58 -2.42
CA ILE A 224 2.05 -10.52 -2.12
C ILE A 224 3.36 -9.75 -2.19
N THR A 225 4.15 -9.83 -1.12
CA THR A 225 5.44 -9.15 -0.99
C THR A 225 6.57 -10.15 -0.84
N LYS A 226 7.71 -9.84 -1.46
CA LYS A 226 8.99 -10.53 -1.28
C LYS A 226 9.84 -9.72 -0.32
N HIS A 227 10.29 -10.37 0.75
CA HIS A 227 11.12 -9.77 1.79
C HIS A 227 12.53 -10.37 1.70
N VAL A 228 13.53 -9.53 1.45
CA VAL A 228 14.94 -9.91 1.57
C VAL A 228 15.41 -9.48 2.95
N GLN A 229 15.74 -10.45 3.79
CA GLN A 229 16.08 -10.22 5.19
C GLN A 229 17.52 -10.57 5.49
N THR A 230 18.11 -9.83 6.44
CA THR A 230 19.46 -10.10 6.94
C THR A 230 19.48 -10.24 8.45
N SER A 231 20.43 -11.02 8.97
CA SER A 231 20.62 -11.17 10.41
C SER A 231 22.10 -11.37 10.76
N PRO A 232 22.58 -10.79 11.89
CA PRO A 232 23.93 -11.05 12.37
C PRO A 232 24.09 -12.53 12.83
N PRO A 233 25.26 -13.15 12.61
CA PRO A 233 25.46 -14.60 12.73
C PRO A 233 25.56 -15.12 14.18
N ALA A 234 25.45 -14.26 15.20
CA ALA A 234 25.89 -14.55 16.57
C ALA A 234 24.85 -14.32 17.70
N SER A 235 23.57 -14.11 17.40
CA SER A 235 22.54 -14.02 18.45
C SER A 235 21.76 -15.32 18.61
N SER A 236 21.56 -15.77 19.85
CA SER A 236 20.71 -16.91 20.22
C SER A 236 19.23 -16.75 19.81
N THR A 237 18.86 -15.53 19.40
CA THR A 237 17.59 -15.16 18.79
C THR A 237 17.95 -14.29 17.58
N ALA A 238 17.97 -14.88 16.37
CA ALA A 238 18.27 -14.14 15.15
C ALA A 238 17.16 -13.11 14.90
N LEU A 239 17.43 -11.83 15.20
CA LEU A 239 16.55 -10.74 14.81
C LEU A 239 16.78 -10.49 13.32
N TRP A 240 15.77 -10.76 12.51
CA TRP A 240 15.81 -10.51 11.07
C TRP A 240 15.32 -9.10 10.76
N THR A 241 16.05 -8.39 9.91
CA THR A 241 15.68 -7.06 9.43
C THR A 241 15.47 -7.08 7.93
N ASP A 242 14.37 -6.47 7.48
CA ASP A 242 14.10 -6.28 6.05
C ASP A 242 15.13 -5.31 5.45
N VAL A 243 15.78 -5.72 4.37
CA VAL A 243 16.69 -4.90 3.56
C VAL A 243 15.96 -4.38 2.33
N SER A 244 15.16 -5.22 1.69
CA SER A 244 14.23 -4.81 0.65
C SER A 244 12.90 -5.55 0.81
N VAL A 245 11.83 -4.84 0.44
CA VAL A 245 10.49 -5.40 0.30
C VAL A 245 10.05 -5.04 -1.11
N GLU A 246 9.59 -6.02 -1.88
CA GLU A 246 9.20 -5.83 -3.27
C GLU A 246 7.79 -6.38 -3.51
N LEU A 247 7.03 -5.71 -4.38
CA LEU A 247 5.72 -6.20 -4.81
C LEU A 247 5.91 -7.36 -5.77
N VAL A 248 5.44 -8.53 -5.39
CA VAL A 248 5.43 -9.73 -6.24
C VAL A 248 4.19 -9.73 -7.12
N ALA A 249 3.01 -9.56 -6.51
CA ALA A 249 1.74 -9.55 -7.21
C ALA A 249 0.66 -8.85 -6.38
N ALA A 250 -0.34 -8.31 -7.07
CA ALA A 250 -1.60 -7.88 -6.47
C ALA A 250 -2.78 -8.54 -7.19
N ALA A 251 -3.80 -8.93 -6.45
CA ALA A 251 -4.98 -9.58 -7.00
C ALA A 251 -6.25 -9.18 -6.24
N ALA A 252 -7.40 -9.26 -6.91
CA ALA A 252 -8.70 -9.04 -6.31
C ALA A 252 -9.56 -10.30 -6.46
N LEU A 253 -10.09 -10.80 -5.34
CA LEU A 253 -10.97 -11.94 -5.29
C LEU A 253 -12.42 -11.48 -5.09
N ASP A 254 -13.28 -11.80 -6.06
CA ASP A 254 -14.73 -11.67 -5.86
C ASP A 254 -15.25 -12.87 -5.05
N TRP A 255 -15.27 -12.70 -3.74
CA TRP A 255 -15.75 -13.72 -2.79
C TRP A 255 -17.22 -14.09 -3.02
N ARG A 256 -18.01 -13.26 -3.73
CA ARG A 256 -19.42 -13.52 -4.05
C ARG A 256 -19.59 -14.68 -5.02
N GLN A 257 -18.52 -15.16 -5.66
CA GLN A 257 -18.51 -16.47 -6.33
C GLN A 257 -18.96 -17.61 -5.40
N TRP A 258 -18.77 -17.46 -4.07
CA TRP A 258 -19.35 -18.39 -3.11
C TRP A 258 -20.89 -18.45 -3.17
N LEU A 259 -21.56 -17.33 -3.45
CA LEU A 259 -23.03 -17.26 -3.56
C LEU A 259 -23.57 -17.96 -4.81
N THR A 260 -22.76 -18.15 -5.84
CA THR A 260 -23.14 -18.79 -7.11
C THR A 260 -22.86 -20.30 -7.15
N SER A 261 -22.20 -20.83 -6.13
CA SER A 261 -21.99 -22.27 -5.95
C SER A 261 -23.05 -22.87 -5.00
N PRO A 262 -23.58 -24.06 -5.27
CA PRO A 262 -24.48 -24.76 -4.35
C PRO A 262 -23.76 -25.29 -3.10
N HIS A 263 -22.42 -25.37 -3.11
CA HIS A 263 -21.64 -25.97 -2.04
C HIS A 263 -21.42 -25.03 -0.85
N PRO A 264 -21.46 -25.51 0.40
CA PRO A 264 -21.22 -24.68 1.58
C PRO A 264 -19.78 -24.15 1.65
N VAL A 265 -18.85 -24.84 1.00
CA VAL A 265 -17.44 -24.52 0.89
C VAL A 265 -17.08 -24.46 -0.59
N VAL A 266 -16.33 -23.43 -1.00
CA VAL A 266 -15.89 -23.25 -2.38
C VAL A 266 -14.37 -23.17 -2.41
N HIS A 267 -13.75 -23.90 -3.33
CA HIS A 267 -12.32 -23.81 -3.61
C HIS A 267 -12.08 -22.86 -4.77
N ILE A 268 -11.25 -21.84 -4.57
CA ILE A 268 -10.99 -20.81 -5.58
C ILE A 268 -9.47 -20.72 -5.82
N PRO A 269 -8.98 -21.07 -7.03
CA PRO A 269 -7.60 -20.81 -7.40
C PRO A 269 -7.43 -19.33 -7.76
N LEU A 270 -6.77 -18.56 -6.89
CA LEU A 270 -6.47 -17.16 -7.15
C LEU A 270 -5.18 -17.04 -7.95
N THR A 271 -5.32 -16.78 -9.25
CA THR A 271 -4.17 -16.54 -10.13
C THR A 271 -3.55 -15.17 -9.84
N LEU A 272 -2.23 -15.16 -9.64
CA LEU A 272 -1.46 -13.97 -9.35
C LEU A 272 -0.72 -13.50 -10.60
N GLN A 273 -0.86 -12.21 -10.89
CA GLN A 273 -0.11 -11.54 -11.95
C GLN A 273 0.80 -10.51 -11.31
N GLY A 274 2.07 -10.55 -11.68
CA GLY A 274 3.06 -9.58 -11.30
C GLY A 274 3.06 -8.37 -12.23
N PRO A 275 4.04 -7.47 -12.04
CA PRO A 275 4.26 -6.34 -12.94
C PRO A 275 4.35 -6.79 -14.40
N MET A 276 3.86 -5.98 -15.34
CA MET A 276 3.84 -6.29 -16.78
C MET A 276 2.98 -7.52 -17.15
N LYS A 277 2.02 -7.90 -16.30
CA LYS A 277 1.12 -9.06 -16.50
C LYS A 277 1.83 -10.40 -16.60
N VAL A 278 3.02 -10.50 -16.01
CA VAL A 278 3.74 -11.79 -15.93
C VAL A 278 3.02 -12.69 -14.93
N PRO A 279 2.63 -13.93 -15.30
CA PRO A 279 2.03 -14.87 -14.37
C PRO A 279 3.05 -15.24 -13.29
N VAL A 280 2.68 -15.04 -12.04
CA VAL A 280 3.57 -15.24 -10.88
C VAL A 280 3.36 -16.59 -10.23
N GLY A 281 2.11 -17.05 -10.14
CA GLY A 281 1.74 -18.24 -9.40
C GLY A 281 0.26 -18.26 -9.05
N VAL A 282 -0.16 -19.26 -8.28
CA VAL A 282 -1.56 -19.43 -7.86
C VAL A 282 -1.64 -19.65 -6.35
N LEU A 283 -2.57 -18.96 -5.67
CA LEU A 283 -2.94 -19.27 -4.29
C LEU A 283 -4.20 -20.14 -4.28
N ASN A 284 -4.15 -21.28 -3.60
CA ASN A 284 -5.32 -22.14 -3.45
C ASN A 284 -6.13 -21.69 -2.24
N LEU A 285 -7.31 -21.14 -2.48
CA LEU A 285 -8.17 -20.60 -1.43
C LEU A 285 -9.35 -21.53 -1.17
N ARG A 286 -9.78 -21.59 0.09
CA ARG A 286 -11.03 -22.21 0.51
C ARG A 286 -11.88 -21.14 1.18
N VAL A 287 -13.09 -20.93 0.68
CA VAL A 287 -14.01 -19.89 1.15
C VAL A 287 -15.31 -20.53 1.64
N ASP A 288 -15.76 -20.11 2.81
CA ASP A 288 -17.04 -20.55 3.39
C ASP A 288 -17.69 -19.47 4.25
N ILE A 289 -19.04 -19.48 4.30
CA ILE A 289 -19.85 -18.54 5.09
C ILE A 289 -20.86 -19.36 5.91
N PRO A 290 -20.46 -19.91 7.06
CA PRO A 290 -21.26 -20.89 7.81
C PRO A 290 -22.65 -20.39 8.22
N ALA A 291 -22.79 -19.09 8.48
CA ALA A 291 -24.03 -18.47 8.93
C ALA A 291 -25.09 -18.31 7.81
N VAL A 292 -24.78 -18.66 6.56
CA VAL A 292 -25.66 -18.44 5.39
C VAL A 292 -26.02 -19.77 4.75
N HIS A 293 -27.31 -20.10 4.74
CA HIS A 293 -27.83 -21.24 4.00
C HIS A 293 -28.21 -20.80 2.58
N LYS A 294 -27.76 -21.57 1.59
CA LYS A 294 -28.09 -21.37 0.18
C LYS A 294 -29.03 -22.47 -0.30
N THR A 295 -30.00 -22.10 -1.13
CA THR A 295 -30.80 -23.04 -1.92
C THR A 295 -30.37 -22.97 -3.38
N THR A 296 -30.75 -23.95 -4.19
CA THR A 296 -30.51 -23.92 -5.64
C THR A 296 -31.13 -22.68 -6.29
N ALA A 297 -32.32 -22.27 -5.85
CA ALA A 297 -32.98 -21.05 -6.31
C ALA A 297 -32.17 -19.79 -5.96
N THR A 298 -31.78 -19.61 -4.69
CA THR A 298 -31.00 -18.41 -4.30
C THR A 298 -29.64 -18.36 -4.99
N THR A 299 -29.04 -19.53 -5.26
CA THR A 299 -27.76 -19.64 -5.97
C THR A 299 -27.90 -19.20 -7.43
N HIS A 300 -28.99 -19.61 -8.08
CA HIS A 300 -29.33 -19.19 -9.44
C HIS A 300 -29.61 -17.69 -9.53
N ASP A 301 -30.39 -17.14 -8.60
CA ASP A 301 -30.73 -15.73 -8.55
C ASP A 301 -29.49 -14.85 -8.29
N ALA A 302 -28.60 -15.28 -7.37
CA ALA A 302 -27.32 -14.63 -7.13
C ALA A 302 -26.43 -14.62 -8.38
N LYS A 303 -26.38 -15.73 -9.12
CA LYS A 303 -25.63 -15.82 -10.39
C LYS A 303 -26.16 -14.83 -11.43
N LEU A 304 -27.48 -14.74 -11.60
CA LEU A 304 -28.12 -13.79 -12.51
C LEU A 304 -27.86 -12.33 -12.08
N TYR A 305 -27.91 -12.06 -10.77
CA TYR A 305 -27.61 -10.74 -10.21
C TYR A 305 -26.18 -10.31 -10.57
N LEU A 306 -25.18 -11.13 -10.26
CA LEU A 306 -23.77 -10.81 -10.51
C LEU A 306 -23.46 -10.70 -12.02
N GLN A 307 -24.12 -11.50 -12.87
CA GLN A 307 -24.01 -11.37 -14.32
C GLN A 307 -24.55 -10.02 -14.82
N LYS A 308 -25.72 -9.62 -14.32
CA LYS A 308 -26.32 -8.31 -14.64
C LYS A 308 -25.45 -7.16 -14.15
N GLU A 309 -24.91 -7.25 -12.93
CA GLU A 309 -23.98 -6.27 -12.36
C GLU A 309 -22.70 -6.13 -13.20
N THR A 310 -22.13 -7.25 -13.66
CA THR A 310 -20.94 -7.26 -14.52
C THR A 310 -21.20 -6.53 -15.83
N ILE A 311 -22.30 -6.83 -16.52
CA ILE A 311 -22.70 -6.15 -17.76
C ILE A 311 -22.92 -4.66 -17.52
N SER A 312 -23.62 -4.31 -16.44
CA SER A 312 -23.89 -2.93 -16.05
C SER A 312 -22.58 -2.16 -15.80
N THR A 313 -21.65 -2.75 -15.04
CA THR A 313 -20.36 -2.13 -14.72
C THR A 313 -19.53 -1.88 -15.98
N HIS A 314 -19.47 -2.84 -16.91
CA HIS A 314 -18.80 -2.65 -18.19
C HIS A 314 -19.45 -1.55 -19.03
N GLY A 315 -20.79 -1.49 -19.05
CA GLY A 315 -21.54 -0.43 -19.72
C GLY A 315 -21.20 0.96 -19.18
N THR A 316 -21.22 1.11 -17.85
CA THR A 316 -20.85 2.37 -17.16
C THR A 316 -19.41 2.78 -17.42
N GLN A 317 -18.45 1.84 -17.34
CA GLN A 317 -17.04 2.12 -17.62
C GLN A 317 -16.81 2.56 -19.08
N SER A 318 -17.47 1.89 -20.03
CA SER A 318 -17.40 2.27 -21.45
C SER A 318 -17.99 3.66 -21.70
N HIS A 319 -19.14 3.95 -21.09
CA HIS A 319 -19.77 5.26 -21.17
C HIS A 319 -18.87 6.37 -20.60
N LEU A 320 -18.28 6.17 -19.43
CA LEU A 320 -17.32 7.10 -18.84
C LEU A 320 -16.13 7.32 -19.77
N TYR A 321 -15.54 6.27 -20.32
CA TYR A 321 -14.39 6.40 -21.22
C TYR A 321 -14.73 7.25 -22.45
N GLN A 322 -15.88 7.01 -23.07
CA GLN A 322 -16.35 7.84 -24.18
C GLN A 322 -16.57 9.30 -23.75
N TYR A 323 -17.20 9.52 -22.59
CA TYR A 323 -17.37 10.86 -22.04
C TYR A 323 -16.02 11.57 -21.84
N CYS A 324 -15.06 10.93 -21.15
CA CYS A 324 -13.73 11.49 -20.91
C CYS A 324 -12.98 11.81 -22.21
N LYS A 325 -13.16 11.00 -23.27
CA LYS A 325 -12.58 11.27 -24.59
C LYS A 325 -13.13 12.55 -25.21
N HIS A 326 -14.44 12.77 -25.15
CA HIS A 326 -15.07 14.02 -25.62
C HIS A 326 -14.63 15.20 -24.77
N TRP A 327 -14.68 15.05 -23.44
CA TRP A 327 -14.25 16.05 -22.48
C TRP A 327 -12.80 16.50 -22.72
N TRP A 328 -11.89 15.55 -22.98
CA TRP A 328 -10.48 15.83 -23.27
C TRP A 328 -10.31 16.59 -24.59
N ALA A 329 -11.06 16.19 -25.63
CA ALA A 329 -11.05 16.90 -26.91
C ALA A 329 -11.54 18.35 -26.78
N ASP A 330 -12.55 18.59 -25.94
CA ASP A 330 -13.04 19.93 -25.65
C ASP A 330 -12.02 20.73 -24.82
N TYR A 331 -11.40 20.12 -23.80
CA TYR A 331 -10.32 20.76 -23.02
C TYR A 331 -9.18 21.26 -23.93
N LEU A 332 -8.72 20.43 -24.85
CA LEU A 332 -7.66 20.80 -25.80
C LEU A 332 -8.10 21.89 -26.78
N ARG A 333 -9.39 21.93 -27.15
CA ARG A 333 -9.95 22.97 -28.02
C ARG A 333 -9.96 24.32 -27.30
N ASP A 334 -10.44 24.34 -26.06
CA ASP A 334 -10.52 25.54 -25.22
C ASP A 334 -9.12 26.13 -25.00
N HIS A 335 -8.14 25.28 -24.69
CA HIS A 335 -6.73 25.69 -24.52
C HIS A 335 -6.10 26.23 -25.78
N ARG A 336 -6.28 25.57 -26.94
CA ARG A 336 -5.74 26.06 -28.23
C ARG A 336 -6.32 27.43 -28.60
N ASN A 337 -7.59 27.65 -28.32
CA ASN A 337 -8.26 28.92 -28.60
C ASN A 337 -7.72 30.03 -27.69
N ALA A 338 -7.54 29.77 -26.40
CA ALA A 338 -6.97 30.73 -25.45
C ALA A 338 -5.54 31.17 -25.80
N THR A 339 -4.70 30.24 -26.27
CA THR A 339 -3.33 30.57 -26.75
C THR A 339 -3.33 31.38 -28.06
N SER A 340 -4.40 31.28 -28.86
CA SER A 340 -4.49 31.96 -30.17
C SER A 340 -4.99 33.40 -30.06
N THR A 341 -5.86 33.71 -29.10
CA THR A 341 -6.43 35.06 -28.90
C THR A 341 -5.47 36.05 -28.20
N THR A 342 -4.42 35.57 -27.54
CA THR A 342 -3.41 36.42 -26.88
C THR A 342 -2.23 36.81 -27.79
N SER A 343 -2.24 36.39 -29.07
CA SER A 343 -1.22 36.75 -30.08
C SER A 343 -1.83 37.59 -31.22
N ILE A 344 -2.34 38.78 -30.92
CA ILE A 344 -2.70 39.76 -31.95
C ILE A 344 -1.92 41.05 -31.70
N VAL A 345 -0.71 41.11 -32.25
CA VAL A 345 -0.12 42.37 -32.72
C VAL A 345 -0.27 42.35 -34.25
N PRO A 346 -0.98 43.30 -34.88
CA PRO A 346 -1.17 43.30 -36.31
C PRO A 346 0.07 43.87 -36.99
N SER A 347 0.88 43.02 -37.61
CA SER A 347 1.84 43.44 -38.63
C SER A 347 1.43 42.84 -39.97
N SER A 348 0.87 43.71 -40.81
CA SER A 348 0.55 43.47 -42.20
C SER A 348 1.80 43.15 -43.03
N SER A 349 1.83 42.00 -43.68
CA SER A 349 2.31 41.87 -45.07
C SER A 349 2.12 40.44 -45.55
N SER A 350 1.72 40.34 -46.81
CA SER A 350 1.36 39.14 -47.53
C SER A 350 2.57 38.33 -48.00
N SER A 351 2.32 37.03 -48.11
CA SER A 351 2.82 36.07 -49.10
C SER A 351 4.03 35.16 -48.79
N SER A 352 3.77 33.91 -49.16
CA SER A 352 4.66 32.81 -49.56
C SER A 352 5.25 31.88 -48.48
N SER A 353 4.90 30.61 -48.69
CA SER A 353 5.35 29.38 -48.06
C SER A 353 6.87 29.21 -48.03
N SER A 354 7.41 28.83 -46.87
CA SER A 354 8.45 27.81 -46.77
C SER A 354 8.60 27.34 -45.32
N SER A 355 8.85 26.06 -45.18
CA SER A 355 9.08 25.34 -43.93
C SER A 355 10.28 25.89 -43.16
N LEU A 356 10.04 26.43 -41.97
CA LEU A 356 10.97 26.31 -40.86
C LEU A 356 10.15 26.14 -39.58
N ALA A 357 10.29 24.96 -38.99
CA ALA A 357 9.85 24.66 -37.64
C ALA A 357 10.54 25.64 -36.68
N THR A 358 9.79 26.64 -36.24
CA THR A 358 10.17 27.49 -35.10
C THR A 358 9.55 26.89 -33.86
N ASP A 359 10.41 26.65 -32.88
CA ASP A 359 10.16 26.14 -31.52
C ASP A 359 8.83 26.60 -30.90
N LYS A 360 7.75 25.86 -31.16
CA LYS A 360 6.63 25.81 -30.22
C LYS A 360 7.07 24.93 -29.07
N LEU A 361 7.63 25.53 -28.02
CA LEU A 361 7.68 24.92 -26.69
C LEU A 361 6.25 24.51 -26.34
N SER A 362 5.92 23.25 -26.60
CA SER A 362 4.65 22.64 -26.24
C SER A 362 4.61 22.57 -24.72
N PHE A 363 4.00 23.57 -24.09
CA PHE A 363 3.57 23.49 -22.69
C PHE A 363 2.43 22.48 -22.60
N SER A 364 2.76 21.19 -22.60
CA SER A 364 1.77 20.14 -22.41
C SER A 364 1.45 20.07 -20.92
N HIS A 365 0.26 20.54 -20.51
CA HIS A 365 -0.27 20.30 -19.18
C HIS A 365 -0.21 18.81 -18.85
N TRP A 366 0.24 18.48 -17.65
CA TRP A 366 0.29 17.10 -17.18
C TRP A 366 -1.03 16.73 -16.51
N ILE A 367 -1.95 16.22 -17.32
CA ILE A 367 -3.26 15.74 -16.85
C ILE A 367 -3.35 14.24 -17.07
N ARG A 368 -3.69 13.51 -16.01
CA ARG A 368 -3.96 12.07 -16.04
C ARG A 368 -5.36 11.80 -15.53
N LEU A 369 -6.21 11.24 -16.40
CA LEU A 369 -7.55 10.79 -16.04
C LEU A 369 -7.55 9.33 -15.60
N PHE A 370 -6.79 8.49 -16.30
CA PHE A 370 -6.71 7.05 -16.04
C PHE A 370 -5.28 6.63 -15.75
N VAL A 371 -5.12 5.74 -14.78
CA VAL A 371 -3.83 5.15 -14.41
C VAL A 371 -4.02 3.65 -14.19
N GLU A 372 -3.05 2.86 -14.63
CA GLU A 372 -3.00 1.42 -14.39
C GLU A 372 -2.74 1.15 -12.90
N ASP A 373 -3.54 0.26 -12.30
CA ASP A 373 -3.38 -0.14 -10.90
C ASP A 373 -2.41 -1.32 -10.74
N ASP A 374 -2.09 -1.65 -9.49
CA ASP A 374 -1.32 -2.83 -9.10
C ASP A 374 -1.89 -4.16 -9.64
N THR A 375 -3.20 -4.23 -9.94
CA THR A 375 -3.86 -5.37 -10.62
C THR A 375 -3.84 -5.30 -12.16
N GLN A 376 -3.07 -4.37 -12.74
CA GLN A 376 -2.88 -4.19 -14.18
C GLN A 376 -4.17 -3.77 -14.93
N ARG A 377 -5.04 -3.00 -14.25
CA ARG A 377 -6.28 -2.45 -14.79
C ARG A 377 -6.25 -0.93 -14.77
N TYR A 378 -6.64 -0.29 -15.87
CA TYR A 378 -6.79 1.16 -15.92
C TYR A 378 -8.02 1.60 -15.14
N LYS A 379 -7.81 2.49 -14.17
CA LYS A 379 -8.86 3.07 -13.34
C LYS A 379 -8.79 4.59 -13.37
N LEU A 380 -9.95 5.23 -13.22
CA LEU A 380 -10.04 6.69 -13.09
C LEU A 380 -9.28 7.13 -11.82
N VAL A 381 -8.47 8.19 -11.89
CA VAL A 381 -7.66 8.65 -10.73
C VAL A 381 -8.50 8.90 -9.46
N CYS A 382 -9.74 9.34 -9.61
CA CYS A 382 -10.68 9.54 -8.50
C CYS A 382 -11.01 8.26 -7.71
N THR A 383 -10.83 7.06 -8.28
CA THR A 383 -11.09 5.80 -7.58
C THR A 383 -9.98 5.38 -6.62
N TYR A 384 -8.80 6.01 -6.73
CA TYR A 384 -7.67 5.83 -5.80
C TYR A 384 -7.77 6.73 -4.57
N VAL A 385 -8.74 7.63 -4.49
CA VAL A 385 -8.93 8.47 -3.29
C VAL A 385 -10.22 8.02 -2.62
N THR A 386 -10.16 7.77 -1.32
CA THR A 386 -11.31 7.37 -0.51
C THR A 386 -11.14 7.95 0.88
N PRO A 387 -12.18 8.55 1.50
CA PRO A 387 -12.07 9.02 2.88
C PRO A 387 -11.62 7.90 3.83
N LEU A 388 -10.47 8.10 4.47
CA LEU A 388 -9.83 7.13 5.35
C LEU A 388 -9.83 7.65 6.78
N ARG A 389 -10.62 7.00 7.65
CA ARG A 389 -10.67 7.35 9.06
C ARG A 389 -9.62 6.57 9.83
N SER A 390 -8.88 7.25 10.69
CA SER A 390 -7.94 6.62 11.63
C SER A 390 -8.38 6.92 13.06
N LEU A 391 -8.37 5.90 13.91
CA LEU A 391 -8.55 6.05 15.36
C LEU A 391 -7.23 6.42 16.07
N HIS A 392 -6.11 6.35 15.35
CA HIS A 392 -4.76 6.48 15.90
C HIS A 392 -4.08 7.81 15.54
N LEU A 393 -4.70 8.60 14.66
CA LEU A 393 -4.24 9.92 14.26
C LEU A 393 -5.33 10.91 14.67
N SER A 394 -4.97 11.87 15.52
CA SER A 394 -5.92 12.80 16.13
C SER A 394 -6.09 14.07 15.33
N THR A 395 -5.09 14.43 14.51
CA THR A 395 -5.10 15.68 13.74
C THR A 395 -4.62 15.50 12.29
N PRO A 396 -5.03 16.41 11.37
CA PRO A 396 -4.47 16.49 10.02
C PRO A 396 -2.94 16.58 9.98
N SER A 397 -2.35 17.34 10.91
CA SER A 397 -0.90 17.51 10.97
C SER A 397 -0.18 16.24 11.45
N GLU A 398 -0.77 15.49 12.39
CA GLU A 398 -0.28 14.15 12.74
C GLU A 398 -0.37 13.18 11.58
N ALA A 399 -1.42 13.27 10.74
CA ALA A 399 -1.53 12.47 9.53
C ALA A 399 -0.45 12.82 8.49
N ALA A 400 -0.19 14.11 8.26
CA ALA A 400 0.92 14.54 7.39
C ALA A 400 2.27 14.05 7.91
N ARG A 401 2.50 14.13 9.23
CA ARG A 401 3.69 13.59 9.88
C ARG A 401 3.79 12.07 9.73
N PHE A 402 2.69 11.33 9.91
CA PHE A 402 2.67 9.88 9.72
C PHE A 402 3.03 9.48 8.29
N VAL A 403 2.41 10.12 7.30
CA VAL A 403 2.66 9.80 5.88
C VAL A 403 4.11 10.10 5.51
N SER A 404 4.71 11.18 6.03
CA SER A 404 6.12 11.52 5.74
C SER A 404 7.14 10.59 6.40
N LEU A 405 6.71 9.70 7.29
CA LEU A 405 7.57 8.67 7.87
C LEU A 405 7.63 7.40 7.04
N LEU A 406 6.72 7.22 6.07
CA LEU A 406 6.83 6.16 5.09
C LEU A 406 8.00 6.49 4.15
N PRO A 407 8.95 5.55 3.94
CA PRO A 407 10.04 5.75 3.01
C PRO A 407 9.58 6.08 1.59
N PHE A 408 10.13 7.16 1.06
CA PHE A 408 10.01 7.50 -0.36
C PHE A 408 10.99 6.66 -1.19
N VAL A 409 10.44 5.93 -2.16
CA VAL A 409 11.19 5.14 -3.13
C VAL A 409 10.57 5.38 -4.49
N ARG A 410 11.34 5.96 -5.41
CA ARG A 410 10.87 6.10 -6.79
C ARG A 410 10.82 4.74 -7.47
N ALA A 411 9.72 4.50 -8.18
CA ALA A 411 9.62 3.31 -9.00
C ALA A 411 10.66 3.34 -10.13
N SER A 412 11.50 2.29 -10.21
CA SER A 412 12.50 2.12 -11.26
C SER A 412 11.87 1.37 -12.44
N HIS A 413 11.35 2.09 -13.42
CA HIS A 413 10.73 1.47 -14.59
C HIS A 413 11.76 1.19 -15.68
N VAL A 414 11.92 -0.09 -16.05
CA VAL A 414 12.61 -0.50 -17.27
C VAL A 414 11.63 -0.38 -18.44
N GLY A 415 11.92 0.48 -19.41
CA GLY A 415 11.33 0.38 -20.75
C GLY A 415 9.89 0.89 -20.95
N SER A 416 9.50 2.01 -20.35
CA SER A 416 8.53 2.98 -20.91
C SER A 416 8.56 4.23 -20.01
N GLY A 417 8.60 5.43 -20.58
CA GLY A 417 8.82 6.65 -19.79
C GLY A 417 7.67 6.96 -18.83
N ARG A 418 7.95 7.27 -17.55
CA ARG A 418 7.08 7.90 -16.52
C ARG A 418 5.61 7.47 -16.38
N ASP A 419 5.10 6.49 -17.12
CA ASP A 419 3.73 6.00 -17.00
C ASP A 419 3.69 4.90 -15.94
N ALA A 420 3.92 5.34 -14.69
CA ALA A 420 3.98 4.51 -13.50
C ALA A 420 2.60 3.95 -13.15
N THR A 421 2.55 2.64 -12.95
CA THR A 421 1.45 1.95 -12.26
C THR A 421 1.28 2.55 -10.86
N TRP A 422 0.06 2.90 -10.48
CA TRP A 422 -0.23 3.36 -9.12
C TRP A 422 -0.59 2.18 -8.23
N GLN A 423 -0.02 2.15 -7.04
CA GLN A 423 -0.33 1.12 -6.06
C GLN A 423 -1.61 1.47 -5.31
N SER A 424 -2.44 0.46 -5.00
CA SER A 424 -3.55 0.67 -4.08
C SER A 424 -3.02 1.02 -2.69
N LEU A 425 -3.83 1.71 -1.87
CA LEU A 425 -3.44 1.98 -0.47
C LEU A 425 -3.12 0.69 0.30
N ALA A 426 -3.79 -0.42 -0.01
CA ALA A 426 -3.50 -1.71 0.61
C ALA A 426 -2.09 -2.19 0.27
N ALA A 427 -1.70 -2.12 -1.01
CA ALA A 427 -0.37 -2.51 -1.46
C ALA A 427 0.72 -1.58 -0.93
N PHE A 428 0.50 -0.26 -1.00
CA PHE A 428 1.44 0.75 -0.47
C PHE A 428 1.72 0.53 1.03
N LEU A 429 0.68 0.29 1.83
CA LEU A 429 0.82 0.02 3.26
C LEU A 429 1.39 -1.38 3.58
N ALA A 430 1.28 -2.36 2.68
CA ALA A 430 1.91 -3.66 2.82
C ALA A 430 3.42 -3.61 2.49
N LEU A 431 3.79 -2.83 1.46
CA LEU A 431 5.18 -2.57 1.07
C LEU A 431 5.91 -1.68 2.09
N GLY A 432 5.19 -0.76 2.72
CA GLY A 432 5.73 0.19 3.68
C GLY A 432 6.64 1.25 3.05
N HIS A 433 6.59 1.45 1.73
CA HIS A 433 7.31 2.48 0.98
C HIS A 433 6.66 2.68 -0.40
N GLY A 434 6.96 3.79 -1.08
CA GLY A 434 6.36 4.09 -2.40
C GLY A 434 6.75 5.46 -2.94
N ASP A 435 6.15 5.87 -4.07
CA ASP A 435 6.46 7.14 -4.75
C ASP A 435 5.58 8.29 -4.23
N CYS A 436 5.74 9.50 -4.76
CA CYS A 436 5.02 10.67 -4.26
C CYS A 436 3.51 10.60 -4.52
N GLU A 437 3.08 9.89 -5.56
CA GLU A 437 1.67 9.66 -5.85
C GLU A 437 0.96 8.88 -4.74
N GLU A 438 1.51 7.74 -4.30
CA GLU A 438 0.93 6.96 -3.20
C GLU A 438 0.89 7.74 -1.88
N HIS A 439 1.94 8.52 -1.58
CA HIS A 439 1.97 9.38 -0.40
C HIS A 439 0.86 10.43 -0.45
N ALA A 440 0.69 11.12 -1.58
CA ALA A 440 -0.34 12.13 -1.76
C ALA A 440 -1.75 11.52 -1.69
N ILE A 441 -1.94 10.33 -2.26
CA ILE A 441 -3.21 9.60 -2.21
C ILE A 441 -3.56 9.22 -0.76
N LEU A 442 -2.60 8.69 0.01
CA LEU A 442 -2.82 8.33 1.42
C LEU A 442 -3.13 9.57 2.26
N LEU A 443 -2.36 10.65 2.09
CA LEU A 443 -2.58 11.88 2.83
C LEU A 443 -3.95 12.50 2.50
N ALA A 444 -4.29 12.65 1.21
CA ALA A 444 -5.59 13.18 0.81
C ALA A 444 -6.75 12.33 1.36
N SER A 445 -6.60 11.00 1.33
CA SER A 445 -7.57 10.05 1.91
C SER A 445 -7.74 10.27 3.42
N LEU A 446 -6.65 10.45 4.17
CA LEU A 446 -6.70 10.74 5.62
C LEU A 446 -7.34 12.10 5.91
N LEU A 447 -6.98 13.15 5.18
CA LEU A 447 -7.55 14.49 5.35
C LEU A 447 -9.06 14.52 5.06
N LEU A 448 -9.50 13.82 4.01
CA LEU A 448 -10.92 13.59 3.74
C LEU A 448 -11.60 12.82 4.89
N GLY A 449 -10.89 11.89 5.53
CA GLY A 449 -11.34 11.17 6.72
C GLY A 449 -11.57 12.08 7.94
N PHE A 450 -10.81 13.18 8.06
CA PHE A 450 -11.04 14.26 9.05
C PHE A 450 -12.17 15.22 8.64
N GLY A 451 -12.82 15.00 7.49
CA GLY A 451 -13.88 15.87 6.98
C GLY A 451 -13.38 17.14 6.30
N LEU A 452 -12.09 17.20 5.95
CA LEU A 452 -11.52 18.32 5.20
C LEU A 452 -11.77 18.15 3.70
N GLU A 453 -11.93 19.27 2.99
CA GLU A 453 -12.01 19.27 1.54
C GLU A 453 -10.61 19.17 0.93
N ALA A 454 -10.13 17.93 0.78
CA ALA A 454 -8.80 17.63 0.29
C ALA A 454 -8.80 17.15 -1.17
N TYR A 455 -7.79 17.60 -1.92
CA TYR A 455 -7.55 17.24 -3.32
C TYR A 455 -6.10 16.82 -3.52
N VAL A 456 -5.89 15.76 -4.29
CA VAL A 456 -4.58 15.47 -4.88
C VAL A 456 -4.36 16.43 -6.05
N CYS A 457 -3.22 17.11 -6.07
CA CYS A 457 -2.83 18.06 -7.09
C CYS A 457 -1.71 17.47 -7.94
N MET A 458 -1.84 17.57 -9.27
CA MET A 458 -0.79 17.22 -10.22
C MET A 458 -0.31 18.48 -10.93
N GLY A 459 1.00 18.62 -11.08
CA GLY A 459 1.60 19.74 -11.78
C GLY A 459 3.11 19.67 -11.83
N THR A 460 3.78 20.81 -11.72
CA THR A 460 5.24 20.89 -11.81
C THR A 460 5.89 21.75 -10.72
N ILE A 461 7.11 21.38 -10.34
CA ILE A 461 8.04 22.17 -9.52
C ILE A 461 9.21 22.66 -10.38
N ARG A 462 9.78 23.83 -10.06
CA ARG A 462 11.01 24.28 -10.72
C ARG A 462 12.20 23.51 -10.17
N ARG A 463 13.05 23.00 -11.06
CA ARG A 463 14.31 22.39 -10.65
C ARG A 463 15.29 23.48 -10.24
N SER A 464 15.70 23.48 -8.98
CA SER A 464 16.82 24.31 -8.52
C SER A 464 18.13 23.68 -8.98
N THR A 465 18.62 24.04 -10.18
CA THR A 465 19.99 23.69 -10.59
C THR A 465 20.87 24.92 -10.54
N ALA A 466 21.73 24.97 -9.53
CA ALA A 466 22.81 25.95 -9.43
C ALA A 466 23.98 25.68 -10.41
N ILE A 467 23.95 24.64 -11.24
CA ILE A 467 25.09 24.27 -12.09
C ILE A 467 24.59 23.75 -13.46
N THR A 468 24.69 24.64 -14.46
CA THR A 468 24.81 24.37 -15.91
C THR A 468 23.74 23.51 -16.60
N SER A 469 22.64 24.13 -17.04
CA SER A 469 22.03 23.89 -18.37
C SER A 469 20.90 24.90 -18.62
N SER A 470 20.88 25.51 -19.80
CA SER A 470 19.99 26.59 -20.25
C SER A 470 18.54 26.16 -20.55
N SER A 471 17.99 25.19 -19.82
CA SER A 471 16.60 24.76 -19.94
C SER A 471 15.88 24.94 -18.61
N HIS A 472 14.80 25.73 -18.62
CA HIS A 472 13.80 25.80 -17.55
C HIS A 472 13.10 24.43 -17.39
N ASP A 473 13.80 23.45 -16.83
CA ASP A 473 13.33 22.06 -16.82
C ASP A 473 12.48 21.79 -15.57
N SER A 474 11.19 22.13 -15.65
CA SER A 474 10.22 21.86 -14.59
C SER A 474 9.98 20.35 -14.45
N VAL A 475 9.92 19.87 -13.21
CA VAL A 475 9.75 18.45 -12.89
C VAL A 475 8.30 18.19 -12.50
N ARG A 476 7.71 17.11 -13.03
CA ARG A 476 6.38 16.63 -12.64
C ARG A 476 6.36 16.31 -11.15
N HIS A 477 5.34 16.77 -10.44
CA HIS A 477 5.23 16.60 -8.99
C HIS A 477 3.77 16.50 -8.57
N VAL A 478 3.54 15.79 -7.47
CA VAL A 478 2.21 15.55 -6.90
C VAL A 478 2.22 15.96 -5.43
N TRP A 479 1.20 16.68 -5.00
CA TRP A 479 1.03 17.17 -3.63
C TRP A 479 -0.46 17.17 -3.26
N VAL A 480 -0.81 17.59 -2.05
CA VAL A 480 -2.21 17.66 -1.60
C VAL A 480 -2.59 19.10 -1.31
N ALA A 481 -3.78 19.53 -1.71
CA ALA A 481 -4.37 20.80 -1.32
C ALA A 481 -5.57 20.58 -0.40
N THR A 482 -5.76 21.48 0.55
CA THR A 482 -6.99 21.56 1.35
C THR A 482 -7.61 22.93 1.17
N MET A 483 -8.89 22.95 0.79
CA MET A 483 -9.67 24.18 0.68
C MET A 483 -10.27 24.50 2.05
N LEU A 484 -9.78 25.55 2.69
CA LEU A 484 -10.32 26.03 3.97
C LEU A 484 -10.99 27.39 3.76
N THR A 485 -11.88 27.75 4.68
CA THR A 485 -12.49 29.09 4.71
C THR A 485 -11.47 30.21 4.93
N SER A 486 -10.33 29.91 5.56
CA SER A 486 -9.21 30.83 5.79
C SER A 486 -8.23 30.93 4.62
N GLY A 487 -8.40 30.11 3.59
CA GLY A 487 -7.50 30.03 2.44
C GLY A 487 -7.05 28.59 2.14
N VAL A 488 -6.19 28.46 1.14
CA VAL A 488 -5.76 27.16 0.63
C VAL A 488 -4.43 26.77 1.27
N VAL A 489 -4.37 25.55 1.81
CA VAL A 489 -3.16 24.96 2.38
C VAL A 489 -2.67 23.85 1.46
N LEU A 490 -1.39 23.88 1.12
CA LEU A 490 -0.73 22.87 0.32
C LEU A 490 0.17 22.04 1.21
N TRP A 491 0.11 20.72 1.04
CA TRP A 491 0.82 19.72 1.82
C TRP A 491 1.78 18.96 0.90
N GLU A 492 3.06 18.95 1.25
CA GLU A 492 4.04 18.07 0.65
C GLU A 492 3.99 16.72 1.37
N ALA A 493 3.44 15.70 0.71
CA ALA A 493 3.13 14.43 1.35
C ALA A 493 4.37 13.65 1.80
N VAL A 494 5.47 13.77 1.05
CA VAL A 494 6.73 13.06 1.36
C VAL A 494 7.48 13.70 2.53
N THR A 495 7.41 15.02 2.70
CA THR A 495 8.11 15.72 3.80
C THR A 495 7.20 15.96 5.01
N GLY A 496 5.88 15.98 4.81
CA GLY A 496 4.88 16.35 5.81
C GLY A 496 4.79 17.86 6.04
N GLU A 497 5.49 18.66 5.24
CA GLU A 497 5.43 20.12 5.34
C GLU A 497 4.14 20.67 4.75
N CYS A 498 3.62 21.74 5.34
CA CYS A 498 2.48 22.46 4.80
C CYS A 498 2.75 23.95 4.71
N VAL A 499 2.23 24.57 3.64
CA VAL A 499 2.39 26.00 3.38
C VAL A 499 1.08 26.58 2.84
N ALA A 500 0.84 27.87 3.06
CA ALA A 500 -0.24 28.57 2.36
C ALA A 500 0.05 28.58 0.84
N ALA A 501 -0.97 28.42 0.01
CA ALA A 501 -0.80 28.38 -1.45
C ALA A 501 -0.11 29.63 -2.02
N SER A 502 -0.35 30.80 -1.40
CA SER A 502 0.30 32.07 -1.76
C SER A 502 1.79 32.13 -1.43
N ALA A 503 2.29 31.27 -0.54
CA ALA A 503 3.69 31.19 -0.13
C ALA A 503 4.42 29.99 -0.76
N ALA A 504 3.73 29.18 -1.56
CA ALA A 504 4.28 27.96 -2.10
C ALA A 504 5.15 28.21 -3.34
N MET A 505 6.22 27.42 -3.48
CA MET A 505 7.23 27.57 -4.53
C MET A 505 7.04 26.58 -5.69
N TYR A 506 5.80 26.12 -5.91
CA TYR A 506 5.45 25.31 -7.07
C TYR A 506 5.50 26.13 -8.37
N ASP A 507 5.68 25.45 -9.49
CA ASP A 507 5.75 26.11 -10.80
C ASP A 507 4.37 26.24 -11.44
N ARG A 508 3.58 25.16 -11.43
CA ARG A 508 2.25 25.12 -12.04
C ARG A 508 1.40 23.99 -11.45
N VAL A 509 0.09 24.19 -11.36
CA VAL A 509 -0.91 23.13 -11.13
C VAL A 509 -1.69 22.88 -12.41
N ASP A 510 -1.75 21.61 -12.84
CA ASP A 510 -2.38 21.19 -14.09
C ASP A 510 -3.79 20.61 -13.85
N CYS A 511 -3.96 19.84 -12.78
CA CYS A 511 -5.28 19.35 -12.35
C CYS A 511 -5.32 19.02 -10.86
N VAL A 512 -6.53 18.95 -10.33
CA VAL A 512 -6.82 18.54 -8.96
C VAL A 512 -7.96 17.54 -8.94
N PHE A 513 -7.90 16.55 -8.05
CA PHE A 513 -8.95 15.53 -7.96
C PHE A 513 -9.08 14.96 -6.55
N ASN A 514 -10.26 14.45 -6.25
CA ASN A 514 -10.52 13.68 -5.05
C ASN A 514 -11.47 12.51 -5.38
N HIS A 515 -12.08 11.92 -4.36
CA HIS A 515 -12.98 10.79 -4.52
C HIS A 515 -14.31 11.10 -5.25
N GLN A 516 -14.71 12.37 -5.35
CA GLN A 516 -16.00 12.81 -5.92
C GLN A 516 -15.84 13.62 -7.21
N SER A 517 -14.76 14.38 -7.32
CA SER A 517 -14.60 15.40 -8.35
C SER A 517 -13.21 15.37 -8.98
N PHE A 518 -13.15 15.83 -10.23
CA PHE A 518 -11.93 16.06 -10.98
C PHE A 518 -12.03 17.41 -11.69
N TYR A 519 -10.98 18.21 -11.59
CA TYR A 519 -10.89 19.53 -12.20
C TYR A 519 -9.55 19.71 -12.92
N ALA A 520 -9.58 20.08 -14.19
CA ALA A 520 -8.38 20.52 -14.91
C ALA A 520 -8.26 22.04 -14.89
N ASN A 521 -7.05 22.54 -14.66
CA ASN A 521 -6.79 23.96 -14.63
C ASN A 521 -6.86 24.55 -16.05
N CYS A 522 -7.57 25.68 -16.19
CA CYS A 522 -7.72 26.45 -17.41
C CYS A 522 -7.14 27.86 -17.29
N GLN A 523 -6.57 28.22 -16.14
CA GLN A 523 -5.95 29.52 -15.90
C GLN A 523 -4.61 29.61 -16.64
N ASP A 524 -4.48 30.55 -17.57
CA ASP A 524 -3.31 30.66 -18.45
C ASP A 524 -2.26 31.65 -17.90
N ARG A 525 -0.98 31.25 -17.97
CA ARG A 525 0.21 32.09 -17.64
C ARG A 525 0.15 32.84 -16.31
N ILE A 526 -0.47 32.25 -15.29
CA ILE A 526 -0.49 32.80 -13.95
C ILE A 526 0.70 32.30 -13.13
N GLU A 527 1.26 33.18 -12.30
CA GLU A 527 2.19 32.74 -11.25
C GLU A 527 1.44 31.84 -10.27
N PHE A 528 2.11 30.80 -9.76
CA PHE A 528 1.47 29.82 -8.88
C PHE A 528 0.79 30.44 -7.65
N ALA A 529 1.42 31.45 -7.04
CA ALA A 529 0.89 32.16 -5.88
C ALA A 529 -0.43 32.92 -6.16
N LEU A 530 -0.75 33.15 -7.45
CA LEU A 530 -1.95 33.86 -7.92
C LEU A 530 -3.02 32.91 -8.49
N VAL A 531 -2.83 31.59 -8.39
CA VAL A 531 -3.86 30.61 -8.77
C VAL A 531 -5.13 30.86 -7.96
N ASP A 532 -6.24 31.04 -8.66
CA ASP A 532 -7.57 31.05 -8.06
C ASP A 532 -8.04 29.61 -7.87
N TRP A 533 -8.24 29.24 -6.60
CA TRP A 533 -8.60 27.90 -6.16
C TRP A 533 -10.10 27.68 -6.05
N THR A 534 -10.93 28.57 -6.61
CA THR A 534 -12.38 28.38 -6.74
C THR A 534 -12.67 27.33 -7.82
N VAL A 535 -12.46 26.06 -7.48
CA VAL A 535 -12.51 24.91 -8.41
C VAL A 535 -13.87 24.71 -9.07
N GLU A 536 -14.94 25.26 -8.49
CA GLU A 536 -16.29 25.21 -9.05
C GLU A 536 -16.51 26.21 -10.19
N ASN A 537 -15.61 27.17 -10.37
CA ASN A 537 -15.75 28.18 -11.43
C ASN A 537 -15.37 27.57 -12.79
N PRO A 538 -16.34 27.36 -13.71
CA PRO A 538 -16.09 26.69 -14.99
C PRO A 538 -15.22 27.51 -15.95
N GLN A 539 -15.00 28.80 -15.68
CA GLN A 539 -14.08 29.63 -16.47
C GLN A 539 -12.61 29.39 -16.08
N LEU A 540 -12.36 28.94 -14.86
CA LEU A 540 -11.02 28.73 -14.30
C LEU A 540 -10.65 27.24 -14.28
N TRP A 541 -11.64 26.37 -14.09
CA TRP A 541 -11.45 24.94 -13.92
C TRP A 541 -12.48 24.16 -14.74
N LYS A 542 -12.01 23.25 -15.60
CA LYS A 542 -12.88 22.34 -16.34
C LYS A 542 -13.15 21.09 -15.50
N ALA A 543 -14.39 20.87 -15.10
CA ALA A 543 -14.79 19.71 -14.29
C ALA A 543 -15.18 18.51 -15.16
N LEU A 544 -14.92 17.29 -14.68
CA LEU A 544 -15.65 16.09 -15.12
C LEU A 544 -17.02 16.04 -14.42
N ASP A 545 -18.00 15.37 -15.02
CA ASP A 545 -19.31 15.15 -14.43
C ASP A 545 -19.22 14.29 -13.16
N PRO A 546 -19.52 14.84 -11.95
CA PRO A 546 -19.46 14.09 -10.70
C PRO A 546 -20.44 12.91 -10.67
N ALA A 547 -21.57 12.99 -11.37
CA ALA A 547 -22.54 11.89 -11.42
C ALA A 547 -21.97 10.69 -12.19
N LEU A 548 -21.14 10.92 -13.21
CA LEU A 548 -20.43 9.84 -13.89
C LEU A 548 -19.31 9.28 -13.01
N ILE A 549 -18.54 10.12 -12.30
CA ILE A 549 -17.51 9.67 -11.35
C ILE A 549 -18.12 8.78 -10.26
N ALA A 550 -19.28 9.17 -9.72
CA ALA A 550 -19.97 8.43 -8.66
C ALA A 550 -20.41 7.02 -9.10
N GLN A 551 -20.71 6.82 -10.37
CA GLN A 551 -21.12 5.53 -10.93
C GLN A 551 -19.93 4.58 -11.18
N VAL A 552 -18.68 5.07 -11.12
CA VAL A 552 -17.49 4.26 -11.36
C VAL A 552 -17.16 3.44 -10.12
N GLY A 553 -17.21 2.12 -10.28
CA GLY A 553 -16.71 1.14 -9.34
C GLY A 553 -15.97 -0.02 -10.04
N PRO A 554 -15.26 -0.86 -9.29
CA PRO A 554 -14.98 -0.73 -7.85
C PRO A 554 -13.90 0.34 -7.56
N ARG A 555 -14.02 1.02 -6.42
CA ARG A 555 -12.98 1.90 -5.89
C ARG A 555 -11.82 1.07 -5.32
N GLN A 556 -10.73 1.72 -4.95
CA GLN A 556 -9.66 1.03 -4.22
C GLN A 556 -10.20 0.40 -2.91
N PRO A 557 -9.54 -0.65 -2.37
CA PRO A 557 -9.95 -1.29 -1.12
C PRO A 557 -10.11 -0.30 0.02
N SER A 558 -11.09 -0.55 0.88
CA SER A 558 -11.18 0.13 2.18
C SER A 558 -10.09 -0.44 3.09
N VAL A 559 -9.19 0.41 3.60
CA VAL A 559 -8.03 -0.03 4.39
C VAL A 559 -8.05 0.57 5.79
N ALA A 560 -7.85 -0.25 6.84
CA ALA A 560 -7.65 0.26 8.19
C ALA A 560 -6.15 0.35 8.51
N LEU A 561 -5.74 1.46 9.13
CA LEU A 561 -4.38 1.58 9.67
C LEU A 561 -4.19 0.65 10.88
N ARG A 562 -3.10 -0.11 10.89
CA ARG A 562 -2.69 -0.92 12.04
C ARG A 562 -2.36 0.00 13.23
N PRO A 563 -2.70 -0.40 14.47
CA PRO A 563 -2.46 0.42 15.64
C PRO A 563 -0.96 0.67 15.86
N PRO A 564 -0.60 1.82 16.43
CA PRO A 564 0.77 2.05 16.88
C PRO A 564 1.17 0.99 17.90
N VAL A 565 2.34 0.39 17.71
CA VAL A 565 2.88 -0.61 18.62
C VAL A 565 4.07 -0.01 19.36
N THR A 566 3.98 0.11 20.68
CA THR A 566 5.10 0.52 21.54
C THR A 566 6.11 -0.61 21.67
N MET A 567 6.99 -0.74 20.67
CA MET A 567 8.00 -1.81 20.61
C MET A 567 9.37 -1.40 21.16
N THR A 568 9.66 -0.10 21.26
CA THR A 568 10.99 0.39 21.64
C THR A 568 11.12 0.64 23.14
N ASP A 569 12.03 -0.09 23.78
CA ASP A 569 12.55 0.27 25.11
C ASP A 569 13.51 1.45 24.95
N ASP A 570 13.03 2.65 25.29
CA ASP A 570 13.83 3.89 25.28
C ASP A 570 15.10 3.75 26.11
N ALA A 571 15.08 2.99 27.21
CA ALA A 571 16.27 2.77 28.02
C ALA A 571 17.28 1.84 27.33
N ALA A 572 16.82 0.81 26.62
CA ALA A 572 17.69 -0.03 25.80
C ALA A 572 18.29 0.76 24.62
N THR A 573 17.49 1.58 23.97
CA THR A 573 17.93 2.42 22.84
C THR A 573 18.93 3.49 23.29
N ASP A 574 18.70 4.11 24.45
CA ASP A 574 19.62 5.05 25.09
C ASP A 574 20.96 4.37 25.42
N ARG A 575 20.94 3.17 26.02
CA ARG A 575 22.15 2.37 26.26
C ARG A 575 22.86 2.05 24.95
N ALA A 576 22.17 1.60 23.91
CA ALA A 576 22.77 1.25 22.63
C ALA A 576 23.46 2.47 21.98
N LEU A 577 22.80 3.63 21.99
CA LEU A 577 23.36 4.87 21.45
C LEU A 577 24.59 5.35 22.24
N ARG A 578 24.61 5.19 23.57
CA ARG A 578 25.79 5.50 24.40
C ARG A 578 27.00 4.62 24.04
N HIS A 579 26.78 3.31 23.89
CA HIS A 579 27.84 2.38 23.51
C HIS A 579 28.37 2.72 22.11
N TRP A 580 27.48 2.99 21.15
CA TRP A 580 27.85 3.43 19.82
C TRP A 580 28.69 4.73 19.85
N LEU A 581 28.29 5.72 20.64
CA LEU A 581 29.02 6.99 20.77
C LEU A 581 30.44 6.75 21.29
N GLN A 582 30.58 5.94 22.34
CA GLN A 582 31.89 5.58 22.91
C GLN A 582 32.76 4.83 21.91
N ALA A 583 32.20 3.85 21.20
CA ALA A 583 32.91 3.06 20.19
C ALA A 583 33.38 3.94 19.02
N THR A 584 32.50 4.80 18.52
CA THR A 584 32.80 5.76 17.44
C THR A 584 33.92 6.70 17.84
N ARG A 585 33.84 7.27 19.06
CA ARG A 585 34.89 8.13 19.61
C ARG A 585 36.22 7.40 19.76
N ALA A 586 36.21 6.17 20.27
CA ALA A 586 37.42 5.36 20.42
C ALA A 586 38.07 5.04 19.07
N ALA A 587 37.27 4.76 18.02
CA ALA A 587 37.76 4.55 16.66
C ALA A 587 38.47 5.79 16.07
N HIS A 588 38.11 6.99 16.54
CA HIS A 588 38.76 8.26 16.20
C HIS A 588 39.87 8.68 17.19
N GLY A 589 40.38 7.75 18.01
CA GLY A 589 41.47 8.02 18.97
C GLY A 589 41.04 8.74 20.25
N LEU A 590 39.72 8.93 20.47
CA LEU A 590 39.15 9.57 21.65
C LEU A 590 38.67 8.51 22.65
N HIS A 591 39.61 7.84 23.32
CA HIS A 591 39.33 6.68 24.19
C HIS A 591 38.57 7.02 25.49
N THR A 592 38.56 8.29 25.91
CA THR A 592 37.89 8.73 27.14
C THR A 592 36.61 9.48 26.82
N THR A 593 35.48 8.96 27.30
CA THR A 593 34.16 9.61 27.24
C THR A 593 33.60 9.69 28.65
N ARG A 594 33.49 10.90 29.20
CA ARG A 594 32.92 11.16 30.54
C ARG A 594 31.44 11.50 30.40
N TRP A 595 30.59 10.88 31.19
CA TRP A 595 29.17 11.17 31.22
C TRP A 595 28.85 12.17 32.31
N HIS A 596 28.09 13.22 31.98
CA HIS A 596 27.53 14.11 32.99
C HIS A 596 26.36 13.39 33.69
N PRO A 597 26.23 13.46 35.03
CA PRO A 597 25.17 12.77 35.77
C PRO A 597 23.76 13.18 35.32
N ASP A 598 23.48 14.49 35.25
CA ASP A 598 22.12 14.98 35.02
C ASP A 598 21.82 15.44 33.59
N LEU A 599 22.83 15.70 32.76
CA LEU A 599 22.65 16.30 31.42
C LEU A 599 21.70 15.49 30.53
N SER A 600 21.78 14.17 30.62
CA SER A 600 20.91 13.25 29.87
C SER A 600 19.43 13.41 30.24
N HIS A 601 19.15 13.71 31.51
CA HIS A 601 17.79 13.99 31.98
C HIS A 601 17.30 15.35 31.46
N TYR A 602 18.13 16.38 31.52
CA TYR A 602 17.76 17.74 31.09
C TYR A 602 17.50 17.82 29.58
N ILE A 603 18.36 17.21 28.75
CA ILE A 603 18.17 17.25 27.29
C ILE A 603 17.00 16.40 26.80
N ARG A 604 16.54 15.42 27.59
CA ARG A 604 15.37 14.60 27.26
C ARG A 604 14.09 15.43 27.15
N MET A 605 13.97 16.51 27.94
CA MET A 605 12.79 17.38 27.92
C MET A 605 12.55 17.99 26.53
N ALA A 606 13.61 18.38 25.84
CA ALA A 606 13.54 19.01 24.53
C ALA A 606 13.04 18.08 23.41
N LEU A 607 13.20 16.76 23.56
CA LEU A 607 12.81 15.80 22.51
C LEU A 607 11.30 15.80 22.24
N THR A 608 10.49 16.08 23.25
CA THR A 608 9.04 16.26 23.07
C THR A 608 8.73 17.48 22.22
N SER A 609 9.39 18.60 22.53
CA SER A 609 9.21 19.87 21.83
C SER A 609 9.61 19.75 20.37
N TYR A 610 10.66 18.99 20.04
CA TYR A 610 11.06 18.77 18.66
C TYR A 610 10.03 17.96 17.85
N GLU A 611 9.40 16.94 18.44
CA GLU A 611 8.32 16.25 17.73
C GLU A 611 7.08 17.14 17.57
N VAL A 612 6.72 17.94 18.58
CA VAL A 612 5.64 18.92 18.49
C VAL A 612 5.91 19.95 17.40
N GLU A 613 7.15 20.44 17.28
CA GLU A 613 7.56 21.33 16.22
C GLU A 613 7.45 20.67 14.83
N ARG A 614 7.85 19.39 14.70
CA ARG A 614 7.72 18.64 13.44
C ARG A 614 6.27 18.37 13.05
N VAL A 615 5.39 18.13 14.02
CA VAL A 615 3.97 17.86 13.75
C VAL A 615 3.24 19.17 13.46
N PHE A 616 3.38 20.18 14.31
CA PHE A 616 2.50 21.36 14.30
C PHE A 616 3.18 22.65 13.80
N GLY A 617 4.47 22.62 13.50
CA GLY A 617 5.25 23.83 13.18
C GLY A 617 5.43 24.77 14.38
N SER A 618 5.03 24.35 15.58
CA SER A 618 5.12 25.16 16.79
C SER A 618 6.47 24.93 17.48
N ALA A 619 7.42 25.81 17.19
CA ALA A 619 8.73 25.80 17.83
C ALA A 619 8.65 26.31 19.28
N ASN A 620 9.66 25.93 20.08
CA ASN A 620 9.91 26.45 21.43
C ASN A 620 8.90 26.10 22.54
N VAL A 621 8.03 25.10 22.35
CA VAL A 621 7.16 24.60 23.42
C VAL A 621 8.03 24.15 24.61
N ASP A 622 7.78 24.72 25.79
CA ASP A 622 8.54 24.50 27.03
C ASP A 622 10.07 24.75 26.94
N ASN A 623 10.55 25.45 25.90
CA ASN A 623 11.98 25.68 25.69
C ASN A 623 12.60 26.51 26.82
N VAL A 624 11.83 27.37 27.48
CA VAL A 624 12.30 28.15 28.64
C VAL A 624 12.76 27.23 29.78
N TYR A 625 12.05 26.13 30.05
CA TYR A 625 12.43 25.18 31.10
C TYR A 625 13.68 24.38 30.71
N PHE A 626 13.77 24.00 29.43
CA PHE A 626 14.97 23.35 28.91
C PHE A 626 16.20 24.26 29.02
N GLN A 627 16.10 25.52 28.57
CA GLN A 627 17.19 26.50 28.65
C GLN A 627 17.64 26.74 30.08
N ASN A 628 16.71 26.95 31.02
CA ASN A 628 17.04 27.14 32.43
C ASN A 628 17.69 25.89 33.05
N SER A 629 17.21 24.69 32.71
CA SER A 629 17.79 23.42 33.21
C SER A 629 19.23 23.24 32.71
N VAL A 630 19.48 23.52 31.43
CA VAL A 630 20.83 23.46 30.86
C VAL A 630 21.73 24.55 31.45
N GLN A 631 21.25 25.78 31.58
CA GLN A 631 22.01 26.87 32.19
C GLN A 631 22.40 26.58 33.65
N GLY A 632 21.50 25.98 34.43
CA GLY A 632 21.79 25.55 35.80
C GLY A 632 22.77 24.37 35.88
N ALA A 633 22.76 23.49 34.88
CA ALA A 633 23.66 22.33 34.80
C ALA A 633 25.08 22.69 34.33
N VAL A 634 25.23 23.74 33.51
CA VAL A 634 26.51 24.14 32.92
C VAL A 634 27.30 24.95 33.95
N PRO A 635 28.48 24.48 34.40
CA PRO A 635 29.28 25.23 35.37
C PRO A 635 29.77 26.58 34.80
N GLN A 636 30.11 27.53 35.68
CA GLN A 636 30.68 28.80 35.24
C GLN A 636 31.93 28.60 34.37
N GLY A 637 32.03 29.38 33.29
CA GLY A 637 33.11 29.25 32.30
C GLY A 637 33.03 27.99 31.43
N HIS A 638 31.89 27.29 31.40
CA HIS A 638 31.62 26.21 30.46
C HIS A 638 30.57 26.61 29.42
N THR A 639 30.55 25.88 28.31
CA THR A 639 29.60 26.03 27.21
C THR A 639 28.90 24.70 26.97
N PHE A 640 27.62 24.78 26.59
CA PHE A 640 26.81 23.64 26.15
C PHE A 640 26.70 23.65 24.62
N LYS A 641 26.84 22.47 24.01
CA LYS A 641 26.49 22.24 22.61
C LYS A 641 25.72 20.93 22.50
N GLY A 642 24.57 20.97 21.85
CA GLY A 642 23.72 19.80 21.65
C GLY A 642 23.17 19.74 20.24
N PHE A 643 22.95 18.54 19.74
CA PHE A 643 22.42 18.29 18.41
C PHE A 643 21.28 17.27 18.48
N PRO A 644 20.03 17.69 18.25
CA PRO A 644 18.88 16.80 18.17
C PRO A 644 18.73 16.23 16.75
N VAL A 645 18.29 14.98 16.66
CA VAL A 645 18.04 14.29 15.40
C VAL A 645 16.92 13.27 15.56
N SER A 646 16.16 13.01 14.49
CA SER A 646 15.18 11.93 14.45
C SER A 646 15.39 10.98 13.26
N GLY A 647 15.02 9.73 13.47
CA GLY A 647 15.02 8.67 12.46
C GLY A 647 14.00 7.59 12.79
N THR A 648 13.72 6.70 11.84
CA THR A 648 12.82 5.55 12.04
C THR A 648 13.53 4.31 12.58
N SER A 649 14.86 4.34 12.63
CA SER A 649 15.70 3.31 13.25
C SER A 649 16.89 3.93 13.95
N LEU A 650 17.50 3.18 14.88
CA LEU A 650 18.69 3.62 15.59
C LEU A 650 19.87 3.83 14.62
N ASP A 651 20.01 2.97 13.61
CA ASP A 651 21.06 3.09 12.59
C ASP A 651 20.88 4.35 11.74
N ASP A 652 19.63 4.74 11.44
CA ASP A 652 19.32 5.99 10.75
C ASP A 652 19.72 7.21 11.59
N VAL A 653 19.40 7.19 12.89
CA VAL A 653 19.83 8.23 13.85
C VAL A 653 21.36 8.34 13.89
N GLN A 654 22.07 7.21 14.02
CA GLN A 654 23.54 7.17 14.07
C GLN A 654 24.17 7.73 12.79
N ARG A 655 23.66 7.34 11.62
CA ARG A 655 24.14 7.82 10.31
C ARG A 655 23.96 9.33 10.18
N LYS A 656 22.79 9.86 10.55
CA LYS A 656 22.50 11.29 10.52
C LYS A 656 23.39 12.09 11.48
N LEU A 657 23.70 11.56 12.66
CA LEU A 657 24.62 12.20 13.62
C LEU A 657 26.02 12.42 13.04
N VAL A 658 26.54 11.45 12.27
CA VAL A 658 27.89 11.53 11.69
C VAL A 658 27.91 12.31 10.38
N ALA A 659 26.83 12.25 9.61
CA ALA A 659 26.69 12.98 8.35
C ALA A 659 26.56 14.49 8.56
N ASP A 660 25.86 14.91 9.63
CA ASP A 660 25.69 16.32 9.96
C ASP A 660 26.99 16.95 10.52
N VAL A 661 27.29 18.18 10.12
CA VAL A 661 28.51 18.89 10.55
C VAL A 661 28.51 19.17 12.05
N VAL A 662 27.39 19.65 12.60
CA VAL A 662 27.21 19.97 14.02
C VAL A 662 27.13 18.68 14.83
N GLY A 663 26.37 17.69 14.35
CA GLY A 663 26.30 16.36 14.94
C GLY A 663 27.67 15.73 15.09
N ARG A 664 28.46 15.69 14.01
CA ARG A 664 29.81 15.13 13.99
C ARG A 664 30.76 15.88 14.91
N GLU A 665 30.67 17.21 14.98
CA GLU A 665 31.49 18.02 15.88
C GLU A 665 31.20 17.70 17.36
N VAL A 666 29.92 17.51 17.72
CA VAL A 666 29.54 17.10 19.08
C VAL A 666 30.03 15.68 19.36
N VAL A 667 29.80 14.73 18.45
CA VAL A 667 30.23 13.33 18.60
C VAL A 667 31.75 13.22 18.77
N LEU A 668 32.52 13.90 17.92
CA LEU A 668 33.99 13.84 17.88
C LEU A 668 34.66 14.98 18.66
N PHE A 669 33.96 15.57 19.63
CA PHE A 669 34.48 16.72 20.37
C PHE A 669 35.84 16.41 21.05
N PRO A 670 36.93 17.14 20.71
CA PRO A 670 38.30 16.73 21.05
C PRO A 670 38.87 17.33 22.35
N LYS A 671 38.28 18.39 22.92
CA LYS A 671 38.81 19.07 24.14
C LYS A 671 38.59 18.19 25.39
N ALA A 672 39.46 17.21 25.59
CA ALA A 672 39.19 16.02 26.43
C ALA A 672 39.49 16.13 27.94
N THR A 673 39.98 17.25 28.49
CA THR A 673 40.25 17.33 29.94
C THR A 673 39.00 17.59 30.79
N HIS A 674 38.00 18.30 30.25
CA HIS A 674 36.78 18.69 30.99
C HIS A 674 35.46 18.49 30.21
N ALA A 675 35.48 17.88 29.03
CA ALA A 675 34.24 17.60 28.29
C ALA A 675 33.43 16.48 28.97
N GLN A 676 32.14 16.74 29.21
CA GLN A 676 31.18 15.77 29.72
C GLN A 676 29.99 15.65 28.76
N PHE A 677 29.59 14.42 28.47
CA PHE A 677 28.58 14.11 27.46
C PHE A 677 27.24 13.76 28.09
N GLY A 678 26.17 14.00 27.33
CA GLY A 678 24.82 13.59 27.62
C GLY A 678 24.18 12.99 26.38
N VAL A 679 23.41 11.91 26.57
CA VAL A 679 22.61 11.28 25.50
C VAL A 679 21.21 11.09 26.06
N ALA A 680 20.22 11.44 25.25
CA ALA A 680 18.82 11.11 25.53
C ALA A 680 18.16 10.59 24.27
N VAL A 681 17.25 9.64 24.46
CA VAL A 681 16.38 9.10 23.42
C VAL A 681 14.91 9.24 23.86
N LYS A 682 14.02 9.43 22.88
CA LYS A 682 12.56 9.33 23.05
C LYS A 682 11.94 8.70 21.81
N SER A 683 11.16 7.64 22.02
CA SER A 683 10.38 7.00 20.96
C SER A 683 8.97 7.57 20.87
N VAL A 684 8.47 7.78 19.65
CA VAL A 684 7.10 8.22 19.37
C VAL A 684 6.48 7.22 18.40
N PRO A 685 5.51 6.40 18.84
CA PRO A 685 4.90 5.38 18.00
C PRO A 685 3.85 5.98 17.07
N TYR A 686 3.81 5.47 15.84
CA TYR A 686 2.86 5.81 14.79
C TYR A 686 2.19 4.52 14.26
N PRO A 687 1.08 4.63 13.51
CA PRO A 687 0.44 3.48 12.87
C PRO A 687 1.40 2.67 11.98
N GLU A 688 0.96 1.48 11.55
CA GLU A 688 1.74 0.60 10.65
C GLU A 688 3.07 0.09 11.21
N GLY A 689 3.24 0.11 12.52
CA GLY A 689 4.49 -0.32 13.17
C GLY A 689 5.64 0.67 13.01
N ILE A 690 5.36 1.90 12.58
CA ILE A 690 6.34 2.97 12.46
C ILE A 690 6.63 3.55 13.84
N CYS A 691 7.90 3.82 14.13
CA CYS A 691 8.30 4.53 15.34
C CYS A 691 9.37 5.57 15.02
N VAL A 692 9.16 6.81 15.47
CA VAL A 692 10.17 7.86 15.40
C VAL A 692 11.03 7.81 16.65
N ILE A 693 12.33 7.64 16.45
CA ILE A 693 13.34 7.71 17.50
C ILE A 693 13.97 9.10 17.43
N TRP A 694 13.64 9.94 18.41
CA TRP A 694 14.40 11.16 18.67
C TRP A 694 15.61 10.84 19.52
N ALA A 695 16.76 11.38 19.14
CA ALA A 695 17.98 11.33 19.92
C ALA A 695 18.62 12.72 20.00
N MET A 696 19.26 13.00 21.12
CA MET A 696 20.09 14.19 21.28
C MET A 696 21.42 13.80 21.90
N VAL A 697 22.51 14.15 21.22
CA VAL A 697 23.86 14.08 21.77
C VAL A 697 24.27 15.49 22.17
N ALA A 698 24.77 15.64 23.39
CA ALA A 698 25.23 16.91 23.90
C ALA A 698 26.58 16.78 24.61
N VAL A 699 27.32 17.90 24.65
CA VAL A 699 28.59 18.05 25.34
C VAL A 699 28.61 19.37 26.10
N VAL A 700 29.05 19.32 27.35
CA VAL A 700 29.42 20.48 28.18
C VAL A 700 30.94 20.51 28.30
N TYR A 701 31.56 21.66 28.04
CA TYR A 701 33.02 21.79 28.04
C TYR A 701 33.46 23.19 28.50
N LYS A 702 34.66 23.29 29.08
CA LYS A 702 35.21 24.57 29.54
C LYS A 702 35.57 25.47 28.35
N THR A 703 35.07 26.70 28.35
CA THR A 703 35.45 27.74 27.40
C THR A 703 36.88 28.19 27.73
N SER A 704 37.75 28.17 26.72
CA SER A 704 39.14 28.63 26.83
C SER A 704 39.22 30.14 26.95
#